data_AF-A0A934VU27-F1
#
_entry.id   AF-A0A934VU27-F1
#
_cell.length_a   1.000
_cell.length_b   1.000
_cell.length_c   1.000
_cell.angle_alpha   90.00
_cell.angle_beta   90.00
_cell.angle_gamma   90.00
#
_symmetry.space_group_name_H-M   'P 1'
#
loop_
_entity.id
_entity.type
_entity.pdbx_description
1 polymer ?
#
loop_
_entity_poly.entity_id
_entity_poly.type
_entity_poly.pdbx_seq_one_letter_code
_entity_poly.pdbx_strand_id
1 'polypeptide(L)'
;NIDGTGEMFNNRDVHITNCYFENMNEMWGENGDILGLPIDELSWGAGIWLGGTIPSVLPPAGYSPSEQSLLLDDFSVTHCGFQDVDTGLGTGFYYPRPYRSRFTNFRFEDSWVTGCVNGAFALFSVDGGHAKRIDTWVGGTVEYNSGTTGGFVQDCKNFLIEDCQFGGNIRPGKSADGVGFDIEGHCENVSIRDCVIHDNDGAGLLVLNTGGWNEGLLVERMTLWNNARNPKADPEMAVTDNAELRYAGGAPNPSLYGRLSNVGIYRGSDIGVGTPNIYDVSGNWARDFSPSGVRSGTPWSAVSGRPRSWTFEVSTEGWGGQNHWDGLGASGGALVGTSSDVDPFVVSPDTWVNTRESQWLKIRMSSTKGQVAQIFFQTEVEPWFSADKSVSFGVTDDGQYHDYVVDMASVETYSGVVTKWRIDPTIEAGSVMQIDEFSLEKTPYVTSVEVVTPTRLDVRFNQAVHIDGGVLDPSNYLIGGTGKGSLSSYPDFVSQISTETGPVYRLDWDSGEIGALEDLVLIATSIMDPRGNFVSAYELDMDRDRIPDVWELINGLDPRDPLDALDDADEDGRSNFDEYDFGTDPNNGYIEEVNYYVSWSSGDDGNKGTSQSQAWKSFDNLVDLSLLPGTTVYLNRGDVWTNTMLALKGGGTEDMPVRLSAYGAGALPIITGTDSDSGICVLWQDPTYVSIDSLHLSDARVGVYFSTVSQVLNGEGNLFSNQGVHVLDCVFESIKDTPVSYVAD
;
A
#
# COMPACT_ATOMS: atom_id res chain seq x y z
N ASN A 1 26.93 -16.42 39.56
CA ASN A 1 27.30 -15.85 40.88
C ASN A 1 28.80 -15.76 41.10
N ILE A 2 29.25 -14.68 41.74
CA ILE A 2 30.67 -14.39 42.12
C ILE A 2 31.11 -15.18 43.38
N ASP A 3 30.26 -16.09 43.88
CA ASP A 3 30.44 -16.82 45.15
C ASP A 3 31.14 -18.18 44.99
N GLY A 4 31.54 -18.56 43.78
CA GLY A 4 32.25 -19.81 43.51
C GLY A 4 31.41 -21.08 43.65
N THR A 5 30.07 -20.97 43.71
CA THR A 5 29.14 -22.12 43.84
C THR A 5 28.83 -22.80 42.52
N GLY A 6 29.19 -22.19 41.39
CA GLY A 6 29.26 -22.86 40.11
C GLY A 6 28.06 -22.74 39.17
N GLU A 7 26.92 -22.26 39.64
CA GLU A 7 25.83 -21.82 38.76
C GLU A 7 26.07 -20.36 38.40
N MET A 8 26.77 -20.12 37.29
CA MET A 8 27.15 -18.75 36.95
C MET A 8 25.98 -17.94 36.38
N PHE A 9 25.06 -18.55 35.62
CA PHE A 9 23.88 -17.88 35.03
C PHE A 9 22.74 -18.90 34.86
N ASN A 10 21.52 -18.52 35.26
CA ASN A 10 20.29 -19.30 35.03
C ASN A 10 19.22 -18.37 34.42
N ASN A 11 19.62 -17.59 33.40
CA ASN A 11 18.67 -16.78 32.66
C ASN A 11 17.88 -17.74 31.78
N ARG A 12 16.58 -17.82 32.03
CA ARG A 12 15.63 -18.62 31.25
C ARG A 12 14.33 -17.84 31.08
N ASP A 13 13.53 -18.24 30.11
CA ASP A 13 12.15 -17.78 29.94
C ASP A 13 12.08 -16.24 29.76
N VAL A 14 12.90 -15.72 28.84
CA VAL A 14 12.97 -14.28 28.54
C VAL A 14 12.22 -14.01 27.24
N HIS A 15 11.14 -13.25 27.33
CA HIS A 15 10.25 -12.98 26.20
C HIS A 15 10.12 -11.48 25.96
N ILE A 16 10.39 -11.04 24.73
CA ILE A 16 10.18 -9.67 24.25
C ILE A 16 9.11 -9.74 23.18
N THR A 17 7.97 -9.12 23.43
CA THR A 17 6.80 -9.25 22.55
C THR A 17 6.14 -7.90 22.33
N ASN A 18 5.72 -7.61 21.10
CA ASN A 18 4.99 -6.38 20.76
C ASN A 18 5.78 -5.10 21.06
N CYS A 19 7.10 -5.12 20.83
CA CYS A 19 7.95 -3.94 21.05
C CYS A 19 8.33 -3.28 19.72
N TYR A 20 8.44 -1.96 19.75
CA TYR A 20 8.93 -1.16 18.64
C TYR A 20 10.24 -0.48 19.01
N PHE A 21 11.31 -0.80 18.27
CA PHE A 21 12.65 -0.26 18.46
C PHE A 21 12.96 0.69 17.31
N GLU A 22 13.16 1.97 17.60
CA GLU A 22 13.32 3.00 16.59
C GLU A 22 14.49 3.93 16.92
N ASN A 23 15.18 4.42 15.89
CA ASN A 23 16.22 5.45 15.99
C ASN A 23 17.34 5.06 16.97
N MET A 24 17.72 3.78 16.94
CA MET A 24 18.79 3.24 17.79
C MET A 24 20.13 3.22 17.04
N ASN A 25 20.36 4.11 16.09
CA ASN A 25 21.56 4.18 15.25
C ASN A 25 22.53 5.29 15.71
N GLU A 26 22.72 5.47 17.02
CA GLU A 26 23.59 6.49 17.58
C GLU A 26 24.54 5.91 18.64
N MET A 27 25.80 6.33 18.65
CA MET A 27 26.75 6.01 19.72
C MET A 27 26.63 7.03 20.84
N TRP A 28 26.39 6.53 22.06
CA TRP A 28 26.27 7.36 23.26
C TRP A 28 27.59 7.38 24.04
N GLY A 29 28.06 8.57 24.38
CA GLY A 29 29.21 8.76 25.26
C GLY A 29 28.85 8.54 26.73
N GLU A 30 29.87 8.35 27.57
CA GLU A 30 29.69 8.12 29.03
C GLU A 30 28.92 9.23 29.75
N ASN A 31 28.83 10.42 29.16
CA ASN A 31 28.10 11.57 29.70
C ASN A 31 26.68 11.76 29.10
N GLY A 32 26.24 10.84 28.24
CA GLY A 32 24.95 10.93 27.55
C GLY A 32 24.93 11.80 26.30
N ASP A 33 26.09 12.26 25.82
CA ASP A 33 26.22 12.97 24.55
C ASP A 33 26.24 11.98 23.37
N ILE A 34 25.60 12.33 22.24
CA ILE A 34 25.71 11.57 21.00
C ILE A 34 27.08 11.84 20.37
N LEU A 35 27.91 10.78 20.29
CA LEU A 35 29.27 10.83 19.76
C LEU A 35 29.33 10.65 18.23
N GLY A 36 28.24 10.21 17.61
CA GLY A 36 28.08 10.02 16.16
C GLY A 36 27.19 8.83 15.81
N LEU A 37 26.88 8.62 14.53
CA LEU A 37 26.26 7.39 14.03
C LEU A 37 27.28 6.23 14.13
N PRO A 38 26.88 5.02 14.52
CA PRO A 38 27.77 3.91 14.78
C PRO A 38 28.40 3.39 13.48
N ILE A 39 29.70 3.14 13.55
CA ILE A 39 30.50 2.57 12.47
C ILE A 39 31.59 1.60 12.97
N ASP A 40 31.67 1.38 14.29
CA ASP A 40 32.71 0.56 14.90
C ASP A 40 32.20 -0.84 15.30
N GLU A 41 31.00 -0.95 15.88
CA GLU A 41 30.44 -2.23 16.34
C GLU A 41 28.89 -2.27 16.30
N LEU A 42 28.32 -3.26 15.59
CA LEU A 42 26.87 -3.43 15.42
C LEU A 42 26.08 -3.57 16.73
N SER A 43 26.75 -3.91 17.84
CA SER A 43 26.12 -4.10 19.14
C SER A 43 25.66 -2.81 19.80
N TRP A 44 26.23 -1.66 19.43
CA TRP A 44 25.95 -0.40 20.11
C TRP A 44 24.64 0.24 19.66
N GLY A 45 24.23 -0.01 18.41
CA GLY A 45 22.95 0.46 17.88
C GLY A 45 21.93 -0.64 17.58
N ALA A 46 22.14 -1.87 18.07
CA ALA A 46 21.18 -2.94 17.85
C ALA A 46 19.89 -2.71 18.64
N GLY A 47 18.74 -3.04 18.05
CA GLY A 47 17.46 -2.99 18.75
C GLY A 47 17.45 -3.94 19.94
N ILE A 48 17.92 -5.17 19.73
CA ILE A 48 18.18 -6.15 20.79
C ILE A 48 19.58 -6.71 20.61
N TRP A 49 20.41 -6.62 21.65
CA TRP A 49 21.72 -7.26 21.69
C TRP A 49 21.83 -8.23 22.87
N LEU A 50 22.14 -9.49 22.57
CA LEU A 50 22.40 -10.52 23.58
C LEU A 50 23.90 -10.75 23.72
N GLY A 51 24.47 -10.28 24.82
CA GLY A 51 25.89 -10.44 25.12
C GLY A 51 26.16 -10.71 26.61
N GLY A 52 27.42 -11.01 26.92
CA GLY A 52 27.85 -11.22 28.29
C GLY A 52 29.35 -11.53 28.39
N THR A 53 29.98 -11.08 29.46
CA THR A 53 31.41 -11.35 29.70
C THR A 53 31.61 -12.77 30.23
N ILE A 54 32.57 -13.49 29.66
CA ILE A 54 33.19 -14.62 30.36
C ILE A 54 34.08 -13.98 31.45
N PRO A 55 33.94 -14.32 32.74
CA PRO A 55 34.77 -13.75 33.78
C PRO A 55 36.26 -13.90 33.43
N SER A 56 36.98 -12.78 33.31
CA SER A 56 38.40 -12.75 32.96
C SER A 56 39.32 -13.25 34.07
N VAL A 57 38.78 -13.47 35.27
CA VAL A 57 39.49 -14.03 36.40
C VAL A 57 39.39 -15.54 36.28
N LEU A 58 40.54 -16.21 36.03
CA LEU A 58 40.67 -17.64 36.34
C LEU A 58 40.09 -17.83 37.75
N PRO A 59 39.03 -18.64 37.90
CA PRO A 59 38.50 -18.90 39.22
C PRO A 59 39.61 -19.42 40.15
N PRO A 60 39.48 -19.26 41.49
CA PRO A 60 40.40 -19.88 42.43
C PRO A 60 40.65 -21.35 42.05
N ALA A 61 41.92 -21.76 42.08
CA ALA A 61 42.43 -23.01 41.50
C ALA A 61 41.45 -24.20 41.63
N GLY A 62 40.89 -24.64 40.51
CA GLY A 62 39.99 -25.80 40.46
C GLY A 62 38.66 -25.57 39.75
N TYR A 63 38.31 -24.34 39.36
CA TYR A 63 37.11 -24.07 38.59
C TYR A 63 37.47 -23.64 37.16
N SER A 64 37.00 -24.40 36.17
CA SER A 64 36.91 -23.97 34.78
C SER A 64 35.42 -23.79 34.50
N PRO A 65 34.95 -22.67 33.94
CA PRO A 65 33.61 -22.65 33.37
C PRO A 65 33.51 -23.86 32.45
N SER A 66 32.60 -24.79 32.72
CA SER A 66 32.44 -25.92 31.82
C SER A 66 32.00 -25.36 30.47
N GLU A 67 32.53 -25.93 29.39
CA GLU A 67 32.12 -25.68 28.00
C GLU A 67 30.57 -25.77 27.81
N GLN A 68 29.86 -26.35 28.79
CA GLN A 68 28.42 -26.63 28.81
C GLN A 68 27.53 -25.64 29.57
N SER A 69 28.05 -24.59 30.23
CA SER A 69 27.14 -23.70 31.00
C SER A 69 26.36 -22.76 30.07
N LEU A 70 25.03 -22.79 30.12
CA LEU A 70 24.17 -21.89 29.33
C LEU A 70 24.33 -20.43 29.77
N LEU A 71 24.17 -19.49 28.83
CA LEU A 71 24.05 -18.06 29.13
C LEU A 71 22.60 -17.63 29.19
N LEU A 72 21.80 -18.12 28.24
CA LEU A 72 20.38 -17.88 28.14
C LEU A 72 19.71 -19.06 27.44
N ASP A 73 18.63 -19.54 28.02
CA ASP A 73 17.79 -20.61 27.49
C ASP A 73 16.36 -20.10 27.34
N ASP A 74 15.64 -20.55 26.31
CA ASP A 74 14.26 -20.16 26.04
C ASP A 74 14.06 -18.63 25.93
N PHE A 75 14.78 -18.03 24.98
CA PHE A 75 14.62 -16.62 24.63
C PHE A 75 13.70 -16.49 23.42
N SER A 76 12.70 -15.61 23.49
CA SER A 76 11.85 -15.31 22.34
C SER A 76 11.65 -13.82 22.07
N VAL A 77 11.69 -13.47 20.79
CA VAL A 77 11.25 -12.17 20.27
C VAL A 77 10.11 -12.42 19.28
N THR A 78 8.94 -11.84 19.52
CA THR A 78 7.77 -12.05 18.65
C THR A 78 7.00 -10.75 18.44
N HIS A 79 6.50 -10.50 17.23
CA HIS A 79 5.68 -9.31 16.94
C HIS A 79 6.41 -7.99 17.19
N CYS A 80 7.71 -7.93 16.91
CA CYS A 80 8.52 -6.74 17.14
C CYS A 80 8.88 -6.05 15.82
N GLY A 81 8.90 -4.72 15.87
CA GLY A 81 9.36 -3.88 14.76
C GLY A 81 10.67 -3.19 15.09
N PHE A 82 11.55 -3.08 14.10
CA PHE A 82 12.86 -2.45 14.24
C PHE A 82 13.08 -1.49 13.07
N GLN A 83 13.26 -0.21 13.35
CA GLN A 83 13.43 0.82 12.35
C GLN A 83 14.63 1.71 12.69
N ASP A 84 15.47 1.98 11.69
CA ASP A 84 16.64 2.85 11.86
C ASP A 84 17.53 2.42 13.03
N VAL A 85 17.80 1.12 13.10
CA VAL A 85 18.69 0.45 14.06
C VAL A 85 19.95 -0.07 13.35
N ASP A 86 21.02 -0.36 14.07
CA ASP A 86 22.19 -0.98 13.43
C ASP A 86 21.97 -2.42 13.04
N THR A 87 21.23 -3.16 13.85
CA THR A 87 20.85 -4.56 13.64
C THR A 87 19.58 -4.80 14.43
N GLY A 88 18.62 -5.53 13.88
CA GLY A 88 17.40 -5.84 14.62
C GLY A 88 17.72 -6.61 15.90
N LEU A 89 18.25 -7.82 15.72
CA LEU A 89 18.60 -8.72 16.81
C LEU A 89 20.00 -9.33 16.60
N GLY A 90 20.92 -9.09 17.52
CA GLY A 90 22.24 -9.71 17.48
C GLY A 90 22.63 -10.49 18.74
N THR A 91 23.56 -11.43 18.57
CA THR A 91 24.18 -12.16 19.69
C THR A 91 25.71 -12.03 19.65
N GLY A 92 26.37 -12.14 20.81
CA GLY A 92 27.77 -11.75 21.00
C GLY A 92 28.83 -12.45 20.11
N PHE A 93 29.75 -11.64 19.55
CA PHE A 93 30.83 -12.05 18.64
C PHE A 93 32.04 -12.75 19.29
N TYR A 94 32.36 -12.47 20.56
CA TYR A 94 33.72 -12.69 21.10
C TYR A 94 33.92 -13.97 21.92
N TYR A 95 33.11 -15.02 21.71
CA TYR A 95 33.30 -16.27 22.44
C TYR A 95 34.39 -17.17 21.81
N PRO A 96 35.43 -17.55 22.58
CA PRO A 96 36.37 -18.58 22.14
C PRO A 96 35.62 -19.88 21.84
N ARG A 97 36.11 -20.68 20.89
CA ARG A 97 35.45 -21.92 20.40
C ARG A 97 34.87 -22.84 21.50
N PRO A 98 35.55 -23.08 22.64
CA PRO A 98 35.00 -23.88 23.75
C PRO A 98 33.74 -23.34 24.43
N TYR A 99 33.40 -22.07 24.20
CA TYR A 99 32.30 -21.35 24.85
C TYR A 99 31.24 -20.87 23.86
N ARG A 100 31.23 -21.41 22.64
CA ARG A 100 30.16 -21.20 21.66
C ARG A 100 28.95 -22.08 22.01
N SER A 101 27.80 -21.88 21.38
CA SER A 101 26.56 -22.66 21.61
C SER A 101 25.98 -22.49 23.02
N ARG A 102 25.78 -21.24 23.47
CA ARG A 102 25.33 -20.91 24.84
C ARG A 102 23.98 -20.20 24.91
N PHE A 103 23.43 -19.84 23.76
CA PHE A 103 22.05 -19.37 23.60
C PHE A 103 21.25 -20.55 23.05
N THR A 104 20.33 -21.09 23.84
CA THR A 104 19.55 -22.30 23.47
C THR A 104 18.06 -22.02 23.42
N ASN A 105 17.34 -22.79 22.60
CA ASN A 105 15.89 -22.66 22.41
C ASN A 105 15.48 -21.24 22.00
N PHE A 106 16.23 -20.66 21.06
CA PHE A 106 16.06 -19.29 20.61
C PHE A 106 14.91 -19.18 19.59
N ARG A 107 13.97 -18.25 19.80
CA ARG A 107 12.88 -18.00 18.86
C ARG A 107 12.87 -16.52 18.44
N PHE A 108 12.93 -16.26 17.15
CA PHE A 108 12.64 -14.94 16.59
C PHE A 108 11.53 -15.12 15.56
N GLU A 109 10.34 -14.58 15.84
CA GLU A 109 9.14 -14.85 15.04
C GLU A 109 8.39 -13.56 14.70
N ASP A 110 7.70 -13.54 13.56
CA ASP A 110 6.64 -12.56 13.27
C ASP A 110 7.10 -11.10 13.45
N SER A 111 8.31 -10.79 12.99
CA SER A 111 8.97 -9.53 13.28
C SER A 111 9.67 -8.99 12.05
N TRP A 112 9.97 -7.70 12.05
CA TRP A 112 10.47 -7.05 10.86
C TRP A 112 11.48 -5.95 11.15
N VAL A 113 12.38 -5.72 10.21
CA VAL A 113 13.49 -4.77 10.34
C VAL A 113 13.66 -3.93 9.08
N THR A 114 13.78 -2.61 9.24
CA THR A 114 14.00 -1.65 8.15
C THR A 114 14.94 -0.52 8.52
N GLY A 115 15.47 0.18 7.51
CA GLY A 115 16.34 1.34 7.70
C GLY A 115 17.68 1.00 8.37
N CYS A 116 18.06 -0.28 8.38
CA CYS A 116 19.11 -0.76 9.26
C CYS A 116 20.51 -0.75 8.64
N VAL A 117 21.55 -0.65 9.47
CA VAL A 117 22.95 -0.74 9.00
C VAL A 117 23.28 -2.16 8.56
N ASN A 118 22.90 -3.14 9.36
CA ASN A 118 22.98 -4.57 9.12
C ASN A 118 21.60 -5.17 9.46
N GLY A 119 21.22 -6.22 8.75
CA GLY A 119 19.84 -6.66 8.57
C GLY A 119 19.09 -7.16 9.80
N ALA A 120 18.06 -7.98 9.60
CA ALA A 120 17.15 -8.34 10.68
C ALA A 120 17.83 -9.00 11.87
N PHE A 121 18.82 -9.85 11.62
CA PHE A 121 19.57 -10.46 12.68
C PHE A 121 21.01 -10.80 12.32
N ALA A 122 21.87 -10.78 13.33
CA ALA A 122 23.26 -11.22 13.28
C ALA A 122 23.52 -12.21 14.42
N LEU A 123 23.31 -13.51 14.13
CA LEU A 123 23.37 -14.55 15.15
C LEU A 123 24.72 -15.27 15.16
N PHE A 124 25.28 -15.33 16.36
CA PHE A 124 26.49 -16.04 16.73
C PHE A 124 26.20 -17.00 17.88
N SER A 125 26.79 -18.21 17.82
CA SER A 125 26.83 -19.14 18.96
C SER A 125 25.45 -19.54 19.52
N VAL A 126 24.43 -19.58 18.66
CA VAL A 126 23.08 -20.09 18.97
C VAL A 126 23.03 -21.60 18.73
N ASP A 127 22.39 -22.35 19.62
CA ASP A 127 22.18 -23.80 19.47
C ASP A 127 20.71 -24.15 19.73
N GLY A 128 20.00 -24.50 18.66
CA GLY A 128 18.59 -24.87 18.71
C GLY A 128 17.65 -23.66 18.64
N GLY A 129 16.52 -23.89 17.98
CA GLY A 129 15.47 -22.89 17.80
C GLY A 129 15.36 -22.42 16.36
N HIS A 130 14.74 -21.25 16.14
CA HIS A 130 14.46 -20.75 14.81
C HIS A 130 14.30 -19.23 14.71
N ALA A 131 14.51 -18.74 13.48
CA ALA A 131 13.99 -17.47 12.98
C ALA A 131 12.88 -17.79 11.96
N LYS A 132 11.65 -17.32 12.20
CA LYS A 132 10.50 -17.59 11.32
C LYS A 132 9.73 -16.32 10.99
N ARG A 133 9.27 -16.15 9.75
CA ARG A 133 8.43 -15.00 9.39
C ARG A 133 9.09 -13.68 9.75
N ILE A 134 10.40 -13.61 9.47
CA ILE A 134 11.23 -12.44 9.70
C ILE A 134 11.47 -11.73 8.38
N ASP A 135 11.17 -10.44 8.35
CA ASP A 135 11.31 -9.64 7.15
C ASP A 135 12.39 -8.57 7.34
N THR A 136 13.30 -8.47 6.39
CA THR A 136 14.20 -7.32 6.25
C THR A 136 13.91 -6.63 4.94
N TRP A 137 13.67 -5.33 5.00
CA TRP A 137 13.64 -4.47 3.82
C TRP A 137 14.50 -3.23 4.06
N VAL A 138 15.30 -2.84 3.07
CA VAL A 138 16.16 -1.63 3.17
C VAL A 138 17.18 -1.72 4.33
N GLY A 139 18.09 -2.69 4.27
CA GLY A 139 19.28 -2.72 5.13
C GLY A 139 20.53 -2.20 4.41
N GLY A 140 21.67 -2.13 5.12
CA GLY A 140 22.91 -1.59 4.56
C GLY A 140 22.94 -0.07 4.43
N THR A 141 22.17 0.66 5.24
CA THR A 141 21.88 2.10 5.03
C THR A 141 23.08 3.04 5.16
N VAL A 142 24.18 2.58 5.78
CA VAL A 142 25.40 3.36 5.99
C VAL A 142 26.65 2.62 5.48
N GLU A 143 27.74 3.35 5.22
CA GLU A 143 28.99 2.75 4.77
C GLU A 143 29.64 1.91 5.88
N TYR A 144 29.75 0.59 5.69
CA TYR A 144 30.35 -0.33 6.65
C TYR A 144 31.35 -1.29 5.99
N ASN A 145 32.61 -1.22 6.42
CA ASN A 145 33.73 -1.88 5.74
C ASN A 145 33.75 -3.41 5.94
N SER A 146 33.15 -3.93 7.01
CA SER A 146 33.17 -5.37 7.32
C SER A 146 32.14 -6.18 6.52
N GLY A 147 31.20 -5.52 5.84
CA GLY A 147 30.14 -6.15 5.07
C GLY A 147 28.75 -5.92 5.67
N THR A 148 27.76 -5.66 4.82
CA THR A 148 26.35 -5.54 5.22
C THR A 148 25.54 -6.73 4.68
N THR A 149 24.64 -7.26 5.52
CA THR A 149 23.83 -8.45 5.23
C THR A 149 22.36 -8.19 5.59
N GLY A 150 21.39 -8.84 4.94
CA GLY A 150 19.96 -8.73 5.31
C GLY A 150 19.62 -9.67 6.46
N GLY A 151 20.43 -10.72 6.63
CA GLY A 151 20.47 -11.56 7.81
C GLY A 151 21.76 -12.38 7.80
N PHE A 152 22.23 -12.74 8.99
CA PHE A 152 23.54 -13.35 9.17
C PHE A 152 23.52 -14.45 10.24
N VAL A 153 24.20 -15.57 9.95
CA VAL A 153 24.52 -16.60 10.94
C VAL A 153 25.98 -17.05 10.86
N GLN A 154 26.59 -17.23 12.03
CA GLN A 154 27.89 -17.87 12.19
C GLN A 154 27.92 -18.70 13.47
N ASP A 155 28.67 -19.80 13.49
CA ASP A 155 28.84 -20.62 14.71
C ASP A 155 27.50 -21.11 15.32
N CYS A 156 26.46 -21.24 14.48
CA CYS A 156 25.12 -21.64 14.90
C CYS A 156 24.90 -23.14 14.70
N LYS A 157 24.12 -23.76 15.58
CA LYS A 157 23.82 -25.20 15.54
C LYS A 157 22.33 -25.46 15.61
N ASN A 158 21.88 -26.49 14.89
CA ASN A 158 20.50 -26.99 14.97
C ASN A 158 19.43 -25.88 14.81
N PHE A 159 19.70 -24.90 13.95
CA PHE A 159 18.91 -23.67 13.84
C PHE A 159 18.18 -23.61 12.50
N LEU A 160 16.90 -23.25 12.55
CA LEU A 160 16.04 -23.14 11.37
C LEU A 160 15.74 -21.67 11.03
N ILE A 161 15.92 -21.29 9.78
CA ILE A 161 15.44 -20.03 9.21
C ILE A 161 14.34 -20.41 8.22
N GLU A 162 13.10 -19.95 8.44
CA GLU A 162 11.95 -20.40 7.66
C GLU A 162 10.93 -19.30 7.37
N ASP A 163 10.43 -19.26 6.13
CA ASP A 163 9.41 -18.30 5.68
C ASP A 163 9.79 -16.83 5.94
N CYS A 164 11.07 -16.50 5.73
CA CYS A 164 11.60 -15.14 5.92
C CYS A 164 11.74 -14.41 4.58
N GLN A 165 11.75 -13.09 4.62
CA GLN A 165 12.10 -12.22 3.50
C GLN A 165 13.40 -11.47 3.81
N PHE A 166 14.36 -11.51 2.90
CA PHE A 166 15.58 -10.68 2.98
C PHE A 166 15.76 -9.90 1.68
N GLY A 167 15.33 -8.64 1.69
CA GLY A 167 15.37 -7.85 0.47
C GLY A 167 15.74 -6.39 0.61
N GLY A 168 16.10 -5.81 -0.52
CA GLY A 168 16.37 -4.38 -0.60
C GLY A 168 17.64 -3.93 0.12
N ASN A 169 18.57 -4.82 0.47
CA ASN A 169 19.85 -4.39 1.04
C ASN A 169 20.61 -3.54 0.04
N ILE A 170 21.03 -2.36 0.48
CA ILE A 170 21.81 -1.42 -0.30
C ILE A 170 23.29 -1.49 0.09
N ARG A 171 24.16 -1.13 -0.87
CA ARG A 171 25.60 -1.06 -0.63
C ARG A 171 26.14 0.34 -0.94
N PRO A 172 26.11 1.24 0.05
CA PRO A 172 26.61 2.60 -0.11
C PRO A 172 28.15 2.63 -0.11
N GLY A 173 28.70 3.57 -0.88
CA GLY A 173 30.13 3.90 -0.85
C GLY A 173 31.04 2.70 -1.13
N LYS A 174 31.98 2.44 -0.22
CA LYS A 174 32.96 1.33 -0.32
C LYS A 174 32.59 0.10 0.51
N SER A 175 31.36 0.03 1.05
CA SER A 175 30.92 -1.10 1.87
C SER A 175 31.20 -2.43 1.20
N ALA A 176 31.49 -3.45 1.99
CA ALA A 176 31.60 -4.82 1.50
C ALA A 176 30.22 -5.48 1.37
N ASP A 177 30.13 -6.51 0.52
CA ASP A 177 28.98 -7.41 0.35
C ASP A 177 27.68 -6.76 -0.14
N GLY A 178 26.83 -6.26 0.78
CA GLY A 178 25.46 -5.81 0.46
C GLY A 178 24.50 -6.98 0.22
N VAL A 179 24.76 -8.14 0.85
CA VAL A 179 24.09 -9.41 0.54
C VAL A 179 22.72 -9.52 1.20
N GLY A 180 21.84 -10.34 0.63
CA GLY A 180 20.53 -10.62 1.20
C GLY A 180 20.62 -11.48 2.45
N PHE A 181 21.32 -12.60 2.38
CA PHE A 181 21.57 -13.46 3.55
C PHE A 181 22.97 -14.05 3.52
N ASP A 182 23.61 -14.12 4.67
CA ASP A 182 24.97 -14.63 4.83
C ASP A 182 25.03 -15.79 5.83
N ILE A 183 25.62 -16.90 5.37
CA ILE A 183 25.91 -18.08 6.18
C ILE A 183 27.44 -18.23 6.22
N GLU A 184 28.02 -17.84 7.34
CA GLU A 184 29.45 -17.99 7.59
C GLU A 184 29.79 -19.36 8.22
N GLY A 185 31.07 -19.56 8.53
CA GLY A 185 31.60 -20.86 8.93
C GLY A 185 31.17 -21.38 10.31
N HIS A 186 31.47 -22.66 10.55
CA HIS A 186 31.16 -23.43 11.76
C HIS A 186 29.67 -23.60 12.07
N CYS A 187 28.80 -23.46 11.08
CA CYS A 187 27.40 -23.82 11.25
C CYS A 187 27.21 -25.34 11.15
N GLU A 188 26.40 -25.93 12.04
CA GLU A 188 26.11 -27.37 12.09
C GLU A 188 24.59 -27.61 12.08
N ASN A 189 24.07 -28.36 11.11
CA ASN A 189 22.63 -28.63 10.95
C ASN A 189 21.78 -27.35 10.90
N VAL A 190 22.30 -26.29 10.27
CA VAL A 190 21.52 -25.07 9.99
C VAL A 190 20.70 -25.28 8.72
N SER A 191 19.45 -24.85 8.75
CA SER A 191 18.55 -24.93 7.60
C SER A 191 17.99 -23.56 7.27
N ILE A 192 17.94 -23.20 5.99
CA ILE A 192 17.18 -22.06 5.47
C ILE A 192 16.19 -22.59 4.44
N ARG A 193 14.90 -22.31 4.63
CA ARG A 193 13.85 -22.84 3.76
C ARG A 193 12.63 -21.96 3.62
N ASP A 194 11.94 -22.08 2.49
CA ASP A 194 10.70 -21.33 2.22
C ASP A 194 10.86 -19.81 2.24
N CYS A 195 12.10 -19.31 2.22
CA CYS A 195 12.41 -17.88 2.25
C CYS A 195 12.52 -17.29 0.85
N VAL A 196 12.32 -15.97 0.80
CA VAL A 196 12.48 -15.14 -0.38
C VAL A 196 13.64 -14.16 -0.18
N ILE A 197 14.58 -14.12 -1.13
CA ILE A 197 15.72 -13.20 -1.08
C ILE A 197 15.79 -12.39 -2.36
N HIS A 198 15.69 -11.07 -2.27
CA HIS A 198 15.53 -10.27 -3.48
C HIS A 198 15.98 -8.83 -3.43
N ASP A 199 16.22 -8.25 -4.60
CA ASP A 199 16.50 -6.82 -4.74
C ASP A 199 17.68 -6.34 -3.88
N ASN A 200 18.65 -7.21 -3.60
CA ASN A 200 19.84 -6.85 -2.85
C ASN A 200 20.94 -6.33 -3.81
N ASP A 201 21.73 -5.36 -3.36
CA ASP A 201 22.84 -4.78 -4.12
C ASP A 201 23.97 -5.81 -4.32
N GLY A 202 24.25 -6.60 -3.28
CA GLY A 202 25.15 -7.75 -3.31
C GLY A 202 24.44 -9.06 -3.66
N ALA A 203 25.11 -10.18 -3.41
CA ALA A 203 24.54 -11.48 -3.70
C ALA A 203 23.27 -11.77 -2.88
N GLY A 204 22.35 -12.56 -3.44
CA GLY A 204 21.16 -12.98 -2.70
C GLY A 204 21.56 -13.82 -1.49
N LEU A 205 22.11 -15.01 -1.73
CA LEU A 205 22.64 -15.87 -0.66
C LEU A 205 24.15 -16.01 -0.78
N LEU A 206 24.86 -15.69 0.30
CA LEU A 206 26.28 -15.92 0.48
C LEU A 206 26.52 -17.08 1.45
N VAL A 207 27.40 -18.00 1.06
CA VAL A 207 27.91 -19.06 1.93
C VAL A 207 29.44 -18.99 1.97
N LEU A 208 29.96 -18.77 3.17
CA LEU A 208 31.39 -18.68 3.49
C LEU A 208 31.80 -19.74 4.50
N ASN A 209 33.08 -20.14 4.44
CA ASN A 209 33.70 -21.00 5.45
C ASN A 209 34.68 -20.20 6.32
N THR A 210 34.38 -18.92 6.56
CA THR A 210 35.18 -18.04 7.42
C THR A 210 35.22 -18.61 8.83
N GLY A 211 36.44 -18.77 9.36
CA GLY A 211 36.68 -19.40 10.65
C GLY A 211 36.67 -20.93 10.62
N GLY A 212 35.87 -21.59 9.77
CA GLY A 212 35.76 -23.04 9.66
C GLY A 212 34.63 -23.52 8.75
N TRP A 213 34.43 -24.84 8.71
CA TRP A 213 33.50 -25.47 7.76
C TRP A 213 32.06 -25.51 8.25
N ASN A 214 31.12 -25.45 7.31
CA ASN A 214 29.71 -25.71 7.55
C ASN A 214 29.38 -27.19 7.34
N GLU A 215 28.62 -27.79 8.26
CA GLU A 215 28.26 -29.22 8.28
C GLU A 215 26.74 -29.38 8.31
N GLY A 216 26.16 -30.17 7.39
CA GLY A 216 24.73 -30.43 7.37
C GLY A 216 23.86 -29.24 6.96
N LEU A 217 24.39 -28.29 6.18
CA LEU A 217 23.62 -27.12 5.73
C LEU A 217 22.51 -27.52 4.76
N LEU A 218 21.26 -27.14 5.05
CA LEU A 218 20.12 -27.37 4.17
C LEU A 218 19.59 -26.03 3.62
N VAL A 219 19.63 -25.86 2.31
CA VAL A 219 19.05 -24.71 1.59
C VAL A 219 17.94 -25.25 0.69
N GLU A 220 16.69 -25.07 1.09
CA GLU A 220 15.56 -25.78 0.45
C GLU A 220 14.38 -24.87 0.15
N ARG A 221 13.68 -25.06 -0.97
CA ARG A 221 12.45 -24.33 -1.30
C ARG A 221 12.60 -22.80 -1.22
N MET A 222 13.74 -22.29 -1.68
CA MET A 222 14.06 -20.86 -1.68
C MET A 222 13.67 -20.21 -3.01
N THR A 223 13.38 -18.92 -2.97
CA THR A 223 13.31 -18.11 -4.19
C THR A 223 14.27 -16.92 -4.09
N LEU A 224 15.13 -16.78 -5.10
CA LEU A 224 16.08 -15.69 -5.23
C LEU A 224 15.77 -14.90 -6.51
N TRP A 225 15.59 -13.58 -6.41
CA TRP A 225 15.43 -12.76 -7.61
C TRP A 225 16.02 -11.36 -7.55
N ASN A 226 16.43 -10.88 -8.72
CA ASN A 226 16.86 -9.50 -8.93
C ASN A 226 17.92 -9.02 -7.90
N ASN A 227 18.79 -9.92 -7.44
CA ASN A 227 19.90 -9.56 -6.56
C ASN A 227 21.11 -9.14 -7.42
N ALA A 228 22.20 -8.77 -6.74
CA ALA A 228 23.41 -8.23 -7.35
C ALA A 228 23.15 -6.95 -8.17
N ARG A 229 22.26 -6.08 -7.70
CA ARG A 229 21.88 -4.83 -8.39
C ARG A 229 22.99 -3.79 -8.46
N ASN A 230 23.97 -3.92 -7.57
CA ASN A 230 25.16 -3.08 -7.48
C ASN A 230 26.23 -3.93 -6.80
N PRO A 231 26.94 -4.85 -7.48
CA PRO A 231 27.92 -5.78 -6.93
C PRO A 231 29.32 -5.13 -6.83
N LYS A 232 30.15 -5.57 -5.89
CA LYS A 232 31.48 -5.00 -5.68
C LYS A 232 32.41 -5.54 -6.76
N ALA A 233 32.97 -4.63 -7.55
CA ALA A 233 34.07 -4.95 -8.46
C ALA A 233 35.39 -4.84 -7.70
N ASP A 234 35.80 -5.90 -7.00
CA ASP A 234 37.10 -5.94 -6.35
C ASP A 234 38.16 -6.52 -7.30
N PRO A 235 39.18 -5.74 -7.73
CA PRO A 235 40.27 -6.23 -8.56
C PRO A 235 41.34 -7.04 -7.80
N GLU A 236 41.35 -7.02 -6.46
CA GLU A 236 42.30 -7.74 -5.60
C GLU A 236 41.73 -9.06 -5.04
N MET A 237 40.40 -9.15 -4.86
CA MET A 237 39.73 -10.41 -4.56
C MET A 237 39.28 -11.09 -5.86
N ALA A 238 39.73 -12.32 -6.12
CA ALA A 238 39.43 -13.07 -7.35
C ALA A 238 37.94 -13.47 -7.54
N VAL A 239 37.01 -12.83 -6.84
CA VAL A 239 35.59 -13.16 -6.67
C VAL A 239 34.75 -11.91 -6.88
N THR A 240 33.74 -11.95 -7.75
CA THR A 240 32.80 -10.83 -8.00
C THR A 240 31.48 -11.08 -7.29
N ASP A 241 30.90 -10.07 -6.63
CA ASP A 241 29.57 -10.16 -5.96
C ASP A 241 28.38 -10.18 -6.94
N ASN A 242 28.66 -10.27 -8.25
CA ASN A 242 27.66 -10.30 -9.31
C ASN A 242 26.97 -11.68 -9.42
N ALA A 243 26.30 -12.11 -8.34
CA ALA A 243 25.75 -13.45 -8.21
C ALA A 243 24.41 -13.45 -7.46
N GLU A 244 23.44 -14.25 -7.90
CA GLU A 244 22.22 -14.51 -7.10
C GLU A 244 22.55 -15.44 -5.92
N LEU A 245 23.41 -16.43 -6.16
CA LEU A 245 23.85 -17.43 -5.21
C LEU A 245 25.38 -17.54 -5.26
N ARG A 246 26.05 -17.38 -4.12
CA ARG A 246 27.51 -17.31 -4.01
C ARG A 246 28.05 -18.28 -2.96
N TYR A 247 28.97 -19.15 -3.36
CA TYR A 247 29.80 -19.93 -2.43
C TYR A 247 31.25 -19.50 -2.57
N ALA A 248 31.85 -19.03 -1.49
CA ALA A 248 33.25 -18.61 -1.44
C ALA A 248 34.01 -19.37 -0.33
N GLY A 249 33.87 -20.70 -0.33
CA GLY A 249 34.65 -21.61 0.50
C GLY A 249 36.04 -21.95 -0.07
N GLY A 250 36.99 -22.29 0.81
CA GLY A 250 38.32 -22.80 0.45
C GLY A 250 38.31 -24.18 -0.24
N ALA A 251 39.43 -24.90 -0.23
CA ALA A 251 39.57 -26.18 -0.93
C ALA A 251 38.54 -27.24 -0.45
N PRO A 252 37.87 -27.97 -1.35
CA PRO A 252 36.75 -28.86 -1.01
C PRO A 252 37.11 -29.90 0.06
N ASN A 253 36.18 -30.16 0.97
CA ASN A 253 36.35 -31.15 2.04
C ASN A 253 35.30 -32.27 1.91
N PRO A 254 35.72 -33.51 1.61
CA PRO A 254 34.80 -34.62 1.32
C PRO A 254 34.02 -35.14 2.54
N SER A 255 34.29 -34.61 3.75
CA SER A 255 33.54 -34.97 4.96
C SER A 255 32.37 -34.01 5.23
N LEU A 256 32.28 -32.91 4.46
CA LEU A 256 31.19 -31.95 4.55
C LEU A 256 30.08 -32.35 3.60
N TYR A 257 28.85 -32.03 3.99
CA TYR A 257 27.69 -32.21 3.15
C TYR A 257 26.68 -31.12 3.44
N GLY A 258 26.13 -30.56 2.37
CA GLY A 258 24.93 -29.76 2.39
C GLY A 258 23.95 -30.23 1.32
N ARG A 259 22.75 -29.65 1.32
CA ARG A 259 21.74 -29.90 0.28
C ARG A 259 21.19 -28.59 -0.22
N LEU A 260 21.11 -28.48 -1.55
CA LEU A 260 20.39 -27.41 -2.23
C LEU A 260 19.18 -28.04 -2.93
N SER A 261 17.96 -27.79 -2.48
CA SER A 261 16.78 -28.44 -3.07
C SER A 261 15.65 -27.46 -3.42
N ASN A 262 15.04 -27.61 -4.59
CA ASN A 262 13.90 -26.80 -5.04
C ASN A 262 14.10 -25.28 -5.01
N VAL A 263 15.31 -24.81 -5.33
CA VAL A 263 15.65 -23.39 -5.31
C VAL A 263 15.42 -22.72 -6.67
N GLY A 264 14.63 -21.64 -6.66
CA GLY A 264 14.37 -20.77 -7.80
C GLY A 264 15.35 -19.59 -7.87
N ILE A 265 15.93 -19.34 -9.04
CA ILE A 265 16.93 -18.28 -9.27
C ILE A 265 16.54 -17.48 -10.52
N TYR A 266 15.97 -16.29 -10.31
CA TYR A 266 15.43 -15.39 -11.34
C TYR A 266 16.31 -14.15 -11.47
N ARG A 267 17.23 -14.18 -12.42
CA ARG A 267 18.36 -13.26 -12.42
C ARG A 267 17.96 -11.86 -12.83
N GLY A 268 18.52 -10.86 -12.14
CA GLY A 268 18.45 -9.46 -12.56
C GLY A 268 19.09 -9.21 -13.93
N SER A 269 18.93 -7.98 -14.42
CA SER A 269 19.55 -7.54 -15.68
C SER A 269 21.07 -7.31 -15.55
N ASP A 270 21.79 -7.32 -16.68
CA ASP A 270 23.16 -6.82 -16.71
C ASP A 270 23.18 -5.32 -16.40
N ILE A 271 23.99 -4.94 -15.42
CA ILE A 271 24.15 -3.56 -14.95
C ILE A 271 25.53 -2.97 -15.32
N GLY A 272 26.22 -3.55 -16.30
CA GLY A 272 27.53 -3.09 -16.81
C GLY A 272 28.74 -3.90 -16.33
N VAL A 273 28.51 -4.95 -15.52
CA VAL A 273 29.55 -5.90 -15.06
C VAL A 273 29.21 -7.35 -15.43
N GLY A 274 28.26 -7.54 -16.35
CA GLY A 274 27.74 -8.84 -16.78
C GLY A 274 26.40 -9.16 -16.10
N THR A 275 25.68 -10.13 -16.66
CA THR A 275 24.47 -10.68 -16.03
C THR A 275 24.83 -11.42 -14.73
N PRO A 276 24.05 -11.26 -13.64
CA PRO A 276 24.24 -12.02 -12.42
C PRO A 276 24.37 -13.52 -12.70
N ASN A 277 25.31 -14.16 -12.01
CA ASN A 277 25.58 -15.58 -12.17
C ASN A 277 25.13 -16.41 -10.95
N ILE A 278 25.37 -17.72 -11.02
CA ILE A 278 25.49 -18.56 -9.84
C ILE A 278 26.99 -18.74 -9.66
N TYR A 279 27.56 -18.09 -8.64
CA TYR A 279 28.99 -18.08 -8.45
C TYR A 279 29.43 -19.30 -7.64
N ASP A 280 30.23 -20.14 -8.30
CA ASP A 280 30.81 -21.36 -7.76
C ASP A 280 32.33 -21.35 -7.91
N VAL A 281 33.08 -21.23 -6.82
CA VAL A 281 34.53 -21.43 -6.89
C VAL A 281 34.79 -22.91 -7.21
N SER A 282 35.36 -23.19 -8.39
CA SER A 282 35.87 -24.52 -8.77
C SER A 282 34.86 -25.69 -8.83
N GLY A 283 33.56 -25.43 -8.90
CA GLY A 283 32.54 -26.48 -8.95
C GLY A 283 32.18 -27.04 -7.56
N ASN A 284 32.44 -26.30 -6.50
CA ASN A 284 32.24 -26.69 -5.12
C ASN A 284 30.75 -26.84 -4.75
N TRP A 285 29.84 -26.05 -5.33
CA TRP A 285 28.39 -26.28 -5.12
C TRP A 285 28.00 -27.70 -5.52
N ALA A 286 28.57 -28.25 -6.59
CA ALA A 286 28.28 -29.62 -7.04
C ALA A 286 29.03 -30.71 -6.24
N ARG A 287 30.00 -30.33 -5.40
CA ARG A 287 30.83 -31.26 -4.60
C ARG A 287 30.41 -31.31 -3.14
N ASP A 288 30.15 -30.13 -2.57
CA ASP A 288 29.82 -29.94 -1.17
C ASP A 288 28.31 -29.96 -0.95
N PHE A 289 27.50 -29.63 -1.97
CA PHE A 289 26.04 -29.75 -1.95
C PHE A 289 25.53 -30.81 -2.92
N SER A 290 24.41 -31.43 -2.56
CA SER A 290 23.64 -32.29 -3.46
C SER A 290 22.48 -31.50 -4.09
N PRO A 291 22.64 -30.85 -5.27
CA PRO A 291 21.59 -30.06 -5.89
C PRO A 291 20.45 -30.93 -6.46
N SER A 292 19.20 -30.54 -6.20
CA SER A 292 18.02 -31.16 -6.80
C SER A 292 16.91 -30.13 -7.05
N GLY A 293 16.29 -30.11 -8.23
CA GLY A 293 15.16 -29.18 -8.49
C GLY A 293 15.54 -27.69 -8.53
N VAL A 294 16.82 -27.37 -8.80
CA VAL A 294 17.29 -25.98 -8.95
C VAL A 294 16.81 -25.43 -10.29
N ARG A 295 15.99 -24.36 -10.25
CA ARG A 295 15.45 -23.66 -11.42
C ARG A 295 16.25 -22.38 -11.62
N SER A 296 17.00 -22.28 -12.72
CA SER A 296 17.80 -21.07 -13.01
C SER A 296 17.78 -20.71 -14.48
N GLY A 297 18.09 -19.45 -14.79
CA GLY A 297 18.21 -18.95 -16.17
C GLY A 297 16.96 -18.27 -16.71
N THR A 298 15.88 -18.26 -15.93
CA THR A 298 14.74 -17.35 -16.17
C THR A 298 15.15 -15.94 -15.74
N PRO A 299 15.05 -14.91 -16.58
CA PRO A 299 15.29 -13.55 -16.16
C PRO A 299 14.15 -13.06 -15.27
N TRP A 300 14.45 -12.21 -14.29
CA TRP A 300 13.45 -11.57 -13.43
C TRP A 300 12.35 -10.88 -14.26
N SER A 301 12.73 -10.21 -15.35
CA SER A 301 11.80 -9.55 -16.27
C SER A 301 10.75 -10.46 -16.93
N ALA A 302 10.95 -11.78 -16.93
CA ALA A 302 9.97 -12.73 -17.46
C ALA A 302 8.83 -13.03 -16.47
N VAL A 303 8.98 -12.68 -15.19
CA VAL A 303 8.01 -12.95 -14.13
C VAL A 303 7.55 -11.70 -13.39
N SER A 304 8.39 -10.66 -13.32
CA SER A 304 8.15 -9.43 -12.55
C SER A 304 6.92 -8.64 -12.96
N GLY A 305 6.54 -8.71 -14.24
CA GLY A 305 5.38 -7.98 -14.81
C GLY A 305 4.10 -8.80 -14.87
N ARG A 306 4.04 -9.97 -14.22
CA ARG A 306 2.84 -10.79 -14.23
C ARG A 306 1.72 -10.14 -13.40
N PRO A 307 0.44 -10.30 -13.81
CA PRO A 307 -0.69 -9.66 -13.16
C PRO A 307 -0.82 -10.12 -11.71
N ARG A 308 -1.22 -9.18 -10.85
CA ARG A 308 -1.52 -9.38 -9.42
C ARG A 308 -2.95 -8.95 -9.06
N SER A 309 -3.65 -8.35 -10.01
CA SER A 309 -5.02 -7.91 -9.88
C SER A 309 -5.73 -8.12 -11.20
N TRP A 310 -7.03 -8.39 -11.12
CA TRP A 310 -7.91 -8.67 -12.25
C TRP A 310 -9.27 -8.02 -12.00
N THR A 311 -9.78 -7.33 -13.01
CA THR A 311 -11.06 -6.58 -12.93
C THR A 311 -12.05 -6.96 -14.02
N PHE A 312 -11.69 -7.87 -14.93
CA PHE A 312 -12.61 -8.51 -15.89
C PHE A 312 -13.45 -7.58 -16.80
N GLU A 313 -13.07 -6.31 -16.92
CA GLU A 313 -13.82 -5.26 -17.63
C GLU A 313 -14.20 -5.63 -19.07
N VAL A 314 -13.26 -6.27 -19.78
CA VAL A 314 -13.38 -6.53 -21.22
C VAL A 314 -13.11 -7.98 -21.62
N SER A 315 -12.58 -8.81 -20.72
CA SER A 315 -12.22 -10.20 -21.02
C SER A 315 -12.06 -11.02 -19.73
N THR A 316 -11.87 -12.33 -19.86
CA THR A 316 -11.55 -13.17 -18.69
C THR A 316 -10.12 -12.95 -18.18
N GLU A 317 -9.32 -12.10 -18.83
CA GLU A 317 -7.95 -11.75 -18.45
C GLU A 317 -7.02 -12.96 -18.26
N GLY A 318 -7.32 -14.04 -18.98
CA GLY A 318 -6.56 -15.29 -18.94
C GLY A 318 -7.04 -16.30 -17.89
N TRP A 319 -8.07 -15.96 -17.11
CA TRP A 319 -8.74 -16.93 -16.23
C TRP A 319 -9.46 -18.00 -17.07
N GLY A 320 -9.31 -19.25 -16.66
CA GLY A 320 -9.80 -20.42 -17.38
C GLY A 320 -9.53 -21.73 -16.62
N GLY A 321 -9.49 -22.86 -17.33
CA GLY A 321 -9.23 -24.17 -16.71
C GLY A 321 -10.34 -24.61 -15.75
N GLN A 322 -11.56 -24.23 -16.07
CA GLN A 322 -12.71 -24.35 -15.18
C GLN A 322 -13.20 -25.78 -14.99
N ASN A 323 -13.78 -26.04 -13.83
CA ASN A 323 -14.47 -27.28 -13.47
C ASN A 323 -15.87 -26.93 -12.98
N HIS A 324 -16.88 -27.70 -13.42
CA HIS A 324 -18.29 -27.49 -13.06
C HIS A 324 -18.77 -26.02 -13.15
N TRP A 325 -18.24 -25.28 -14.14
CA TRP A 325 -18.56 -23.88 -14.40
C TRP A 325 -19.09 -23.76 -15.82
N ASP A 326 -20.41 -23.67 -15.94
CA ASP A 326 -21.07 -23.50 -17.22
C ASP A 326 -21.09 -22.01 -17.59
N GLY A 327 -20.73 -21.72 -18.84
CA GLY A 327 -20.81 -20.36 -19.38
C GLY A 327 -19.71 -19.41 -18.89
N LEU A 328 -18.52 -19.90 -18.53
CA LEU A 328 -17.37 -19.05 -18.19
C LEU A 328 -17.12 -18.00 -19.27
N GLY A 329 -17.17 -16.73 -18.89
CA GLY A 329 -16.91 -15.59 -19.78
C GLY A 329 -16.74 -14.30 -18.98
N ALA A 330 -16.51 -13.19 -19.66
CA ALA A 330 -16.53 -11.85 -19.06
C ALA A 330 -17.69 -11.04 -19.62
N SER A 331 -18.49 -10.44 -18.75
CA SER A 331 -19.67 -9.68 -19.12
C SER A 331 -20.05 -8.70 -18.00
N GLY A 332 -20.28 -7.44 -18.36
CA GLY A 332 -20.74 -6.41 -17.42
C GLY A 332 -19.73 -6.11 -16.31
N GLY A 333 -18.43 -6.10 -16.63
CA GLY A 333 -17.37 -5.86 -15.65
C GLY A 333 -16.87 -7.11 -14.92
N ALA A 334 -17.55 -8.26 -15.03
CA ALA A 334 -17.23 -9.41 -14.19
C ALA A 334 -16.92 -10.69 -14.97
N LEU A 335 -16.16 -11.59 -14.35
CA LEU A 335 -16.07 -13.00 -14.71
C LEU A 335 -17.36 -13.71 -14.30
N VAL A 336 -18.09 -14.30 -15.24
CA VAL A 336 -19.45 -14.83 -15.00
C VAL A 336 -19.57 -16.32 -15.27
N GLY A 337 -20.58 -16.95 -14.67
CA GLY A 337 -21.13 -18.23 -15.09
C GLY A 337 -22.07 -18.86 -14.06
N THR A 338 -22.31 -20.15 -14.21
CA THR A 338 -23.20 -20.90 -13.30
C THR A 338 -22.56 -22.21 -12.88
N SER A 339 -22.62 -22.53 -11.59
CA SER A 339 -22.12 -23.81 -11.11
C SER A 339 -23.00 -24.96 -11.60
N SER A 340 -22.44 -25.91 -12.34
CA SER A 340 -23.19 -27.04 -12.91
C SER A 340 -23.21 -28.28 -12.02
N ASP A 341 -22.31 -28.36 -11.05
CA ASP A 341 -22.24 -29.38 -10.00
C ASP A 341 -21.53 -28.80 -8.76
N VAL A 342 -21.28 -29.63 -7.74
CA VAL A 342 -20.44 -29.30 -6.58
C VAL A 342 -18.97 -29.11 -7.00
N ASP A 343 -18.21 -28.31 -6.26
CA ASP A 343 -16.80 -27.97 -6.59
C ASP A 343 -16.60 -27.15 -7.89
N PRO A 344 -17.39 -26.09 -8.17
CA PRO A 344 -17.16 -25.21 -9.30
C PRO A 344 -15.92 -24.34 -9.08
N PHE A 345 -14.98 -24.36 -10.02
CA PHE A 345 -13.77 -23.54 -9.91
C PHE A 345 -13.27 -22.99 -11.23
N VAL A 346 -12.45 -21.95 -11.14
CA VAL A 346 -11.66 -21.39 -12.25
C VAL A 346 -10.25 -21.07 -11.77
N VAL A 347 -9.29 -21.09 -12.68
CA VAL A 347 -7.85 -20.93 -12.42
C VAL A 347 -7.34 -19.65 -13.08
N SER A 348 -6.51 -18.90 -12.36
CA SER A 348 -5.91 -17.66 -12.85
C SER A 348 -4.91 -17.91 -13.99
N PRO A 349 -4.57 -16.88 -14.79
CA PRO A 349 -3.32 -16.91 -15.53
C PRO A 349 -2.12 -17.02 -14.57
N ASP A 350 -0.92 -17.26 -15.11
CA ASP A 350 0.29 -17.29 -14.30
C ASP A 350 0.53 -15.92 -13.62
N THR A 351 0.79 -15.95 -12.32
CA THR A 351 1.12 -14.77 -11.51
C THR A 351 2.54 -14.89 -10.93
N TRP A 352 2.95 -13.90 -10.14
CA TRP A 352 4.20 -13.91 -9.38
C TRP A 352 4.12 -13.01 -8.15
N VAL A 353 3.93 -13.63 -6.99
CA VAL A 353 3.54 -12.93 -5.76
C VAL A 353 4.37 -13.43 -4.60
N ASN A 354 5.12 -12.52 -3.97
CA ASN A 354 5.81 -12.80 -2.73
C ASN A 354 4.80 -12.88 -1.56
N THR A 355 4.69 -14.03 -0.91
CA THR A 355 3.70 -14.24 0.17
C THR A 355 3.94 -13.36 1.39
N ARG A 356 5.20 -12.93 1.61
CA ARG A 356 5.58 -12.01 2.71
C ARG A 356 5.20 -10.56 2.44
N GLU A 357 5.06 -10.18 1.17
CA GLU A 357 4.59 -8.84 0.76
C GLU A 357 3.07 -8.77 0.59
N SER A 358 2.42 -9.89 0.29
CA SER A 358 0.99 -9.97 -0.01
C SER A 358 0.36 -11.12 0.76
N GLN A 359 -0.18 -10.79 1.92
CA GLN A 359 -0.79 -11.73 2.86
C GLN A 359 -2.31 -11.85 2.68
N TRP A 360 -2.92 -10.97 1.88
CA TRP A 360 -4.37 -10.89 1.72
C TRP A 360 -4.78 -10.91 0.26
N LEU A 361 -5.94 -11.51 0.03
CA LEU A 361 -6.67 -11.38 -1.23
C LEU A 361 -7.95 -10.60 -0.98
N LYS A 362 -8.20 -9.59 -1.79
CA LYS A 362 -9.52 -8.97 -1.90
C LYS A 362 -10.23 -9.59 -3.10
N ILE A 363 -11.47 -9.99 -2.88
CA ILE A 363 -12.33 -10.62 -3.88
C ILE A 363 -13.68 -9.93 -3.80
N ARG A 364 -14.11 -9.29 -4.88
CA ARG A 364 -15.48 -8.83 -5.01
C ARG A 364 -16.26 -9.82 -5.86
N MET A 365 -17.28 -10.43 -5.28
CA MET A 365 -18.07 -11.42 -6.00
C MET A 365 -19.52 -11.49 -5.51
N SER A 366 -20.38 -12.00 -6.39
CA SER A 366 -21.77 -12.34 -6.10
C SER A 366 -22.02 -13.84 -6.32
N SER A 367 -22.90 -14.40 -5.50
CA SER A 367 -23.37 -15.78 -5.59
C SER A 367 -24.85 -15.81 -5.26
N THR A 368 -25.66 -16.56 -6.00
CA THR A 368 -27.09 -16.72 -5.69
C THR A 368 -27.37 -17.93 -4.81
N LYS A 369 -26.35 -18.74 -4.51
CA LYS A 369 -26.49 -19.97 -3.74
C LYS A 369 -25.16 -20.46 -3.17
N GLY A 370 -25.18 -20.84 -1.89
CA GLY A 370 -24.08 -21.47 -1.19
C GLY A 370 -23.21 -20.44 -0.48
N GLN A 371 -22.92 -20.71 0.80
CA GLN A 371 -22.39 -19.72 1.74
C GLN A 371 -20.90 -19.92 2.06
N VAL A 372 -20.21 -20.74 1.26
CA VAL A 372 -18.79 -21.04 1.43
C VAL A 372 -18.11 -20.97 0.07
N ALA A 373 -17.04 -20.20 0.01
CA ALA A 373 -16.08 -20.19 -1.09
C ALA A 373 -14.71 -20.68 -0.60
N GLN A 374 -13.83 -21.01 -1.54
CA GLN A 374 -12.49 -21.48 -1.22
C GLN A 374 -11.47 -20.94 -2.21
N ILE A 375 -10.30 -20.57 -1.70
CA ILE A 375 -9.13 -20.20 -2.49
C ILE A 375 -8.08 -21.29 -2.38
N PHE A 376 -7.51 -21.66 -3.51
CA PHE A 376 -6.33 -22.50 -3.61
C PHE A 376 -5.19 -21.75 -4.28
N PHE A 377 -3.96 -22.12 -3.97
CA PHE A 377 -2.77 -21.55 -4.60
C PHE A 377 -1.73 -22.61 -4.99
N GLN A 378 -0.94 -22.27 -5.99
CA GLN A 378 0.31 -22.96 -6.34
C GLN A 378 1.47 -22.08 -5.95
N THR A 379 2.50 -22.66 -5.36
CA THR A 379 3.77 -21.97 -5.15
C THR A 379 4.79 -22.41 -6.20
N GLU A 380 5.86 -21.65 -6.35
CA GLU A 380 6.95 -22.00 -7.26
C GLU A 380 7.59 -23.35 -6.90
N VAL A 381 7.62 -23.66 -5.60
CA VAL A 381 8.24 -24.87 -5.07
C VAL A 381 7.30 -26.07 -5.11
N GLU A 382 5.99 -25.82 -5.11
CA GLU A 382 4.96 -26.84 -5.19
C GLU A 382 3.86 -26.46 -6.21
N PRO A 383 4.11 -26.71 -7.51
CA PRO A 383 3.27 -26.27 -8.63
C PRO A 383 2.05 -27.18 -8.85
N TRP A 384 1.34 -27.52 -7.77
CA TRP A 384 0.09 -28.27 -7.79
C TRP A 384 -0.84 -27.74 -6.70
N PHE A 385 -2.15 -27.77 -6.95
CA PHE A 385 -3.14 -27.47 -5.92
C PHE A 385 -3.30 -28.65 -4.96
N SER A 386 -3.49 -28.37 -3.67
CA SER A 386 -3.77 -29.37 -2.64
C SER A 386 -4.57 -28.74 -1.50
N ALA A 387 -5.22 -29.58 -0.70
CA ALA A 387 -6.14 -29.12 0.34
C ALA A 387 -5.45 -28.30 1.45
N ASP A 388 -4.18 -28.59 1.75
CA ASP A 388 -3.34 -27.83 2.67
C ASP A 388 -2.96 -26.44 2.13
N LYS A 389 -2.95 -26.25 0.81
CA LYS A 389 -2.74 -24.95 0.13
C LYS A 389 -4.06 -24.29 -0.23
N SER A 390 -4.94 -24.21 0.76
CA SER A 390 -6.25 -23.58 0.57
C SER A 390 -6.80 -22.98 1.85
N VAL A 391 -7.71 -22.03 1.68
CA VAL A 391 -8.49 -21.43 2.76
C VAL A 391 -9.93 -21.27 2.31
N SER A 392 -10.87 -21.69 3.16
CA SER A 392 -12.29 -21.45 2.97
C SER A 392 -12.72 -20.20 3.71
N PHE A 393 -13.66 -19.47 3.12
CA PHE A 393 -14.23 -18.27 3.72
C PHE A 393 -15.75 -18.23 3.50
N GLY A 394 -16.45 -17.58 4.42
CA GLY A 394 -17.90 -17.43 4.35
C GLY A 394 -18.28 -16.40 3.30
N VAL A 395 -19.37 -16.67 2.57
CA VAL A 395 -19.89 -15.77 1.54
C VAL A 395 -21.41 -15.61 1.67
N THR A 396 -21.92 -14.45 1.29
CA THR A 396 -23.35 -14.15 1.25
C THR A 396 -23.92 -14.57 -0.10
N ASP A 397 -25.04 -15.32 -0.08
CA ASP A 397 -25.64 -15.92 -1.27
C ASP A 397 -26.94 -15.24 -1.74
N ASP A 398 -27.01 -13.92 -1.58
CA ASP A 398 -28.17 -13.07 -1.91
C ASP A 398 -28.20 -12.59 -3.37
N GLY A 399 -27.21 -12.97 -4.18
CA GLY A 399 -27.06 -12.53 -5.57
C GLY A 399 -26.55 -11.10 -5.73
N GLN A 400 -26.16 -10.43 -4.64
CA GLN A 400 -25.52 -9.11 -4.67
C GLN A 400 -23.99 -9.25 -4.59
N TYR A 401 -23.28 -8.21 -5.00
CA TYR A 401 -21.82 -8.15 -4.84
C TYR A 401 -21.46 -7.85 -3.40
N HIS A 402 -20.48 -8.59 -2.88
CA HIS A 402 -19.86 -8.34 -1.58
C HIS A 402 -18.34 -8.37 -1.75
N ASP A 403 -17.65 -7.58 -0.93
CA ASP A 403 -16.20 -7.58 -0.83
C ASP A 403 -15.77 -8.56 0.26
N TYR A 404 -14.87 -9.47 -0.08
CA TYR A 404 -14.29 -10.45 0.82
C TYR A 404 -12.80 -10.25 0.87
N VAL A 405 -12.25 -10.10 2.08
CA VAL A 405 -10.81 -10.22 2.28
C VAL A 405 -10.47 -11.54 2.95
N VAL A 406 -9.61 -12.29 2.27
CA VAL A 406 -9.17 -13.61 2.66
C VAL A 406 -7.76 -13.52 3.23
N ASP A 407 -7.60 -13.92 4.49
CA ASP A 407 -6.31 -14.03 5.16
C ASP A 407 -5.56 -15.27 4.68
N MET A 408 -4.65 -15.07 3.73
CA MET A 408 -3.83 -16.15 3.19
C MET A 408 -2.71 -16.56 4.15
N ALA A 409 -2.25 -15.64 5.02
CA ALA A 409 -1.21 -15.94 6.01
C ALA A 409 -1.69 -16.92 7.09
N SER A 410 -3.01 -17.10 7.25
CA SER A 410 -3.59 -18.15 8.10
C SER A 410 -3.28 -19.58 7.62
N VAL A 411 -2.87 -19.75 6.36
CA VAL A 411 -2.52 -21.05 5.78
C VAL A 411 -1.04 -21.33 5.99
N GLU A 412 -0.71 -22.34 6.80
CA GLU A 412 0.68 -22.68 7.17
C GLU A 412 1.61 -22.87 5.95
N THR A 413 1.10 -23.39 4.83
CA THR A 413 1.86 -23.61 3.60
C THR A 413 1.93 -22.39 2.66
N TYR A 414 1.40 -21.23 3.06
CA TYR A 414 1.42 -19.99 2.28
C TYR A 414 2.78 -19.28 2.41
N SER A 415 3.79 -19.86 1.77
CA SER A 415 5.18 -19.40 1.84
C SER A 415 5.83 -19.29 0.46
N GLY A 416 6.90 -18.51 0.38
CA GLY A 416 7.67 -18.30 -0.84
C GLY A 416 6.95 -17.44 -1.87
N VAL A 417 6.76 -18.00 -3.09
CA VAL A 417 6.15 -17.29 -4.21
C VAL A 417 4.95 -18.03 -4.73
N VAL A 418 3.79 -17.37 -4.75
CA VAL A 418 2.60 -17.86 -5.45
C VAL A 418 2.74 -17.61 -6.94
N THR A 419 2.42 -18.64 -7.71
CA THR A 419 2.50 -18.64 -9.19
C THR A 419 1.15 -18.83 -9.86
N LYS A 420 0.13 -19.27 -9.12
CA LYS A 420 -1.22 -19.47 -9.64
C LYS A 420 -2.26 -19.49 -8.54
N TRP A 421 -3.46 -19.00 -8.87
CA TRP A 421 -4.64 -19.06 -8.02
C TRP A 421 -5.70 -19.98 -8.62
N ARG A 422 -6.50 -20.59 -7.76
CA ARG A 422 -7.78 -21.20 -8.09
C ARG A 422 -8.82 -20.63 -7.13
N ILE A 423 -9.95 -20.19 -7.67
CA ILE A 423 -11.09 -19.73 -6.90
C ILE A 423 -12.27 -20.65 -7.13
N ASP A 424 -12.90 -21.00 -6.02
CA ASP A 424 -14.12 -21.79 -5.93
C ASP A 424 -15.18 -20.87 -5.32
N PRO A 425 -15.99 -20.15 -6.11
CA PRO A 425 -16.87 -19.09 -5.59
C PRO A 425 -18.03 -19.61 -4.75
N THR A 426 -18.30 -20.92 -4.85
CA THR A 426 -19.27 -21.65 -4.05
C THR A 426 -18.85 -23.12 -4.01
N ILE A 427 -19.37 -23.89 -3.06
CA ILE A 427 -19.27 -25.35 -3.04
C ILE A 427 -20.55 -26.05 -3.53
N GLU A 428 -21.58 -25.28 -3.90
CA GLU A 428 -22.90 -25.79 -4.29
C GLU A 428 -23.18 -25.69 -5.80
N ALA A 429 -24.01 -26.61 -6.30
CA ALA A 429 -24.51 -26.58 -7.67
C ALA A 429 -25.69 -25.61 -7.84
N GLY A 430 -25.77 -24.97 -9.01
CA GLY A 430 -26.86 -24.10 -9.44
C GLY A 430 -26.75 -22.65 -8.97
N SER A 431 -25.58 -22.19 -8.49
CA SER A 431 -25.34 -20.78 -8.19
C SER A 431 -24.98 -20.02 -9.45
N VAL A 432 -25.61 -18.87 -9.69
CA VAL A 432 -25.10 -17.87 -10.62
C VAL A 432 -24.00 -17.11 -9.90
N MET A 433 -22.80 -17.11 -10.50
CA MET A 433 -21.58 -16.60 -9.88
C MET A 433 -21.02 -15.46 -10.75
N GLN A 434 -20.61 -14.38 -10.11
CA GLN A 434 -19.88 -13.29 -10.77
C GLN A 434 -18.71 -12.85 -9.90
N ILE A 435 -17.53 -12.67 -10.49
CA ILE A 435 -16.35 -12.12 -9.82
C ILE A 435 -15.99 -10.83 -10.54
N ASP A 436 -16.13 -9.71 -9.86
CA ASP A 436 -15.83 -8.37 -10.38
C ASP A 436 -14.36 -8.02 -10.16
N GLU A 437 -13.82 -8.38 -9.00
CA GLU A 437 -12.44 -8.08 -8.63
C GLU A 437 -11.78 -9.30 -7.98
N PHE A 438 -10.53 -9.55 -8.36
CA PHE A 438 -9.61 -10.40 -7.63
C PHE A 438 -8.28 -9.66 -7.54
N SER A 439 -7.87 -9.22 -6.35
CA SER A 439 -6.65 -8.43 -6.16
C SER A 439 -5.84 -8.90 -4.95
N LEU A 440 -4.53 -8.68 -5.05
CA LEU A 440 -3.58 -8.95 -3.98
C LEU A 440 -3.31 -7.67 -3.20
N GLU A 441 -3.77 -7.65 -1.96
CA GLU A 441 -3.65 -6.48 -1.11
C GLU A 441 -2.34 -6.51 -0.32
N LYS A 442 -1.73 -5.33 -0.19
CA LYS A 442 -0.52 -5.11 0.60
C LYS A 442 -0.75 -4.21 1.82
N THR A 443 -1.99 -3.73 1.97
CA THR A 443 -2.38 -2.67 2.88
C THR A 443 -2.90 -3.23 4.19
N PRO A 444 -2.54 -2.65 5.35
CA PRO A 444 -3.21 -2.99 6.61
C PRO A 444 -4.71 -2.69 6.51
N TYR A 445 -5.56 -3.37 7.26
CA TYR A 445 -7.00 -3.06 7.35
C TYR A 445 -7.53 -3.45 8.72
N VAL A 446 -8.68 -2.89 9.09
CA VAL A 446 -9.34 -3.19 10.38
C VAL A 446 -9.96 -4.58 10.32
N THR A 447 -9.53 -5.47 11.22
CA THR A 447 -10.05 -6.85 11.31
C THR A 447 -11.18 -7.01 12.30
N SER A 448 -11.23 -6.16 13.32
CA SER A 448 -12.28 -6.22 14.34
C SER A 448 -12.46 -4.89 15.04
N VAL A 449 -13.71 -4.62 15.42
CA VAL A 449 -14.11 -3.52 16.29
C VAL A 449 -14.92 -4.13 17.44
N GLU A 450 -14.49 -3.90 18.68
CA GLU A 450 -15.14 -4.43 19.88
C GLU A 450 -15.58 -3.31 20.81
N VAL A 451 -16.82 -3.36 21.31
CA VAL A 451 -17.31 -2.42 22.33
C VAL A 451 -16.80 -2.85 23.70
N VAL A 452 -15.98 -2.03 24.33
CA VAL A 452 -15.43 -2.29 25.68
C VAL A 452 -16.33 -1.67 26.75
N THR A 453 -16.72 -0.41 26.53
CA THR A 453 -17.67 0.35 27.36
C THR A 453 -18.49 1.25 26.43
N PRO A 454 -19.56 1.91 26.91
CA PRO A 454 -20.34 2.82 26.06
C PRO A 454 -19.55 3.97 25.42
N THR A 455 -18.35 4.28 25.91
CA THR A 455 -17.47 5.35 25.40
C THR A 455 -16.13 4.83 24.88
N ARG A 456 -16.04 3.52 24.58
CA ARG A 456 -14.76 2.89 24.26
C ARG A 456 -14.88 1.76 23.27
N LEU A 457 -14.07 1.83 22.22
CA LEU A 457 -13.90 0.78 21.22
C LEU A 457 -12.47 0.26 21.24
N ASP A 458 -12.32 -1.04 21.06
CA ASP A 458 -11.03 -1.68 20.77
C ASP A 458 -11.00 -2.06 19.29
N VAL A 459 -10.00 -1.57 18.57
CA VAL A 459 -9.79 -1.80 17.13
C VAL A 459 -8.54 -2.66 16.95
N ARG A 460 -8.63 -3.67 16.08
CA ARG A 460 -7.47 -4.47 15.66
C ARG A 460 -7.23 -4.31 14.18
N PHE A 461 -5.97 -4.31 13.81
CA PHE A 461 -5.52 -4.42 12.44
C PHE A 461 -5.04 -5.84 12.17
N ASN A 462 -5.11 -6.24 10.92
CA ASN A 462 -4.58 -7.50 10.39
C ASN A 462 -3.06 -7.68 10.57
N GLN A 463 -2.32 -6.61 10.81
CA GLN A 463 -0.88 -6.62 11.03
C GLN A 463 -0.47 -5.48 11.97
N ALA A 464 0.82 -5.47 12.35
CA ALA A 464 1.39 -4.33 13.07
C ALA A 464 1.36 -3.08 12.18
N VAL A 465 0.84 -1.97 12.72
CA VAL A 465 0.87 -0.65 12.09
C VAL A 465 1.85 0.26 12.83
N HIS A 466 2.48 1.18 12.11
CA HIS A 466 3.54 2.04 12.64
C HIS A 466 2.95 3.01 13.67
N ILE A 467 3.58 3.11 14.85
CA ILE A 467 3.03 3.90 15.97
C ILE A 467 2.95 5.40 15.64
N ASP A 468 3.99 5.94 14.98
CA ASP A 468 3.98 7.29 14.41
C ASP A 468 3.41 7.35 12.99
N GLY A 469 2.95 6.22 12.46
CA GLY A 469 2.29 6.15 11.16
C GLY A 469 0.82 6.55 11.26
N GLY A 470 0.46 7.42 12.21
CA GLY A 470 -0.90 7.93 12.39
C GLY A 470 -1.84 7.06 13.24
N VAL A 471 -1.47 5.85 13.65
CA VAL A 471 -2.39 4.94 14.37
C VAL A 471 -2.84 5.46 15.74
N LEU A 472 -2.08 6.37 16.37
CA LEU A 472 -2.47 7.01 17.63
C LEU A 472 -3.14 8.38 17.45
N ASP A 473 -3.29 8.87 16.21
CA ASP A 473 -3.98 10.13 15.93
C ASP A 473 -5.50 9.89 15.94
N PRO A 474 -6.27 10.51 16.85
CA PRO A 474 -7.72 10.33 16.87
C PRO A 474 -8.41 10.78 15.58
N SER A 475 -7.85 11.74 14.84
CA SER A 475 -8.42 12.23 13.58
C SER A 475 -8.39 11.19 12.45
N ASN A 476 -7.59 10.14 12.60
CA ASN A 476 -7.50 9.04 11.65
C ASN A 476 -8.58 7.97 11.83
N TYR A 477 -9.46 8.12 12.83
CA TYR A 477 -10.60 7.24 13.05
C TYR A 477 -11.89 8.03 12.97
N LEU A 478 -12.67 7.78 11.93
CA LEU A 478 -14.00 8.34 11.75
C LEU A 478 -15.03 7.24 12.01
N ILE A 479 -15.95 7.48 12.95
CA ILE A 479 -17.11 6.62 13.18
C ILE A 479 -18.42 7.31 12.76
N GLY A 480 -19.36 6.51 12.28
CA GLY A 480 -20.64 6.98 11.78
C GLY A 480 -21.71 5.90 11.78
N GLY A 481 -22.76 6.12 10.99
CA GLY A 481 -24.00 5.34 11.03
C GLY A 481 -24.79 5.52 12.32
N THR A 482 -25.97 4.90 12.39
CA THR A 482 -26.81 4.94 13.60
C THR A 482 -26.16 4.19 14.79
N GLY A 483 -25.25 3.26 14.50
CA GLY A 483 -24.48 2.53 15.50
C GLY A 483 -23.48 3.36 16.28
N LYS A 484 -23.09 4.56 15.79
CA LYS A 484 -22.31 5.54 16.58
C LYS A 484 -23.04 5.96 17.86
N GLY A 485 -24.38 5.95 17.84
CA GLY A 485 -25.19 6.45 18.94
C GLY A 485 -24.96 7.94 19.17
N SER A 486 -24.57 8.32 20.39
CA SER A 486 -24.39 9.73 20.79
C SER A 486 -22.92 10.18 20.89
N LEU A 487 -21.97 9.33 20.46
CA LEU A 487 -20.57 9.70 20.39
C LEU A 487 -20.30 10.78 19.34
N SER A 488 -19.23 11.57 19.53
CA SER A 488 -18.66 12.36 18.45
C SER A 488 -18.06 11.45 17.38
N SER A 489 -18.03 11.90 16.12
CA SER A 489 -17.54 11.08 15.00
C SER A 489 -16.04 10.78 15.08
N TYR A 490 -15.28 11.55 15.86
CA TYR A 490 -13.87 11.28 16.15
C TYR A 490 -13.71 10.96 17.64
N PRO A 491 -12.85 10.00 18.02
CA PRO A 491 -12.45 9.79 19.40
C PRO A 491 -11.67 10.99 19.94
N ASP A 492 -11.66 11.16 21.27
CA ASP A 492 -10.86 12.17 21.94
C ASP A 492 -9.41 11.70 22.14
N PHE A 493 -9.24 10.39 22.35
CA PHE A 493 -7.94 9.76 22.59
C PHE A 493 -7.83 8.39 21.92
N VAL A 494 -6.63 8.06 21.46
CA VAL A 494 -6.28 6.72 21.01
C VAL A 494 -5.04 6.24 21.77
N SER A 495 -5.08 5.00 22.26
CA SER A 495 -3.95 4.39 22.96
C SER A 495 -3.72 2.96 22.49
N GLN A 496 -2.45 2.53 22.46
CA GLN A 496 -2.11 1.14 22.15
C GLN A 496 -2.11 0.30 23.43
N ILE A 497 -2.68 -0.90 23.34
CA ILE A 497 -2.70 -1.93 24.37
C ILE A 497 -2.08 -3.19 23.79
N SER A 498 -1.05 -3.72 24.45
CA SER A 498 -0.44 -4.98 24.04
C SER A 498 -1.22 -6.16 24.61
N THR A 499 -1.56 -7.13 23.76
CA THR A 499 -2.17 -8.41 24.16
C THR A 499 -1.31 -9.58 23.69
N GLU A 500 -1.59 -10.78 24.21
CA GLU A 500 -0.88 -12.01 23.77
C GLU A 500 -1.01 -12.26 22.26
N THR A 501 -2.11 -11.78 21.64
CA THR A 501 -2.40 -11.94 20.21
C THR A 501 -2.05 -10.71 19.37
N GLY A 502 -1.27 -9.77 19.91
CA GLY A 502 -0.82 -8.57 19.19
C GLY A 502 -1.41 -7.25 19.74
N PRO A 503 -1.12 -6.12 19.07
CA PRO A 503 -1.57 -4.81 19.49
C PRO A 503 -3.08 -4.61 19.27
N VAL A 504 -3.70 -3.93 20.22
CA VAL A 504 -5.07 -3.41 20.16
C VAL A 504 -4.99 -1.89 20.28
N TYR A 505 -5.74 -1.18 19.45
CA TYR A 505 -5.82 0.27 19.49
C TYR A 505 -7.15 0.66 20.09
N ARG A 506 -7.09 1.26 21.27
CA ARG A 506 -8.26 1.65 22.05
C ARG A 506 -8.61 3.09 21.74
N LEU A 507 -9.82 3.29 21.25
CA LEU A 507 -10.43 4.58 20.96
C LEU A 507 -11.31 4.94 22.16
N ASP A 508 -11.08 6.11 22.74
CA ASP A 508 -11.78 6.62 23.91
C ASP A 508 -12.50 7.94 23.60
N TRP A 509 -13.72 8.06 24.11
CA TRP A 509 -14.51 9.29 24.14
C TRP A 509 -14.73 9.75 25.58
N ASP A 510 -14.68 11.06 25.81
CA ASP A 510 -14.95 11.68 27.11
C ASP A 510 -16.44 11.60 27.49
N SER A 511 -17.34 11.49 26.50
CA SER A 511 -18.78 11.45 26.71
C SER A 511 -19.54 10.80 25.55
N GLY A 512 -20.81 10.48 25.79
CA GLY A 512 -21.71 9.82 24.84
C GLY A 512 -21.83 8.31 25.09
N GLU A 513 -22.55 7.63 24.21
CA GLU A 513 -22.84 6.20 24.28
C GLU A 513 -22.92 5.62 22.86
N ILE A 514 -22.17 4.54 22.61
CA ILE A 514 -22.24 3.72 21.39
C ILE A 514 -23.65 3.13 21.24
N GLY A 515 -24.15 3.12 20.01
CA GLY A 515 -25.41 2.48 19.63
C GLY A 515 -25.26 0.97 19.37
N ALA A 516 -26.01 0.44 18.40
CA ALA A 516 -25.87 -0.96 17.99
C ALA A 516 -24.60 -1.16 17.16
N LEU A 517 -23.78 -2.16 17.52
CA LEU A 517 -22.50 -2.41 16.84
C LEU A 517 -22.70 -2.82 15.37
N GLU A 518 -23.77 -3.56 15.05
CA GLU A 518 -24.10 -3.93 13.68
C GLU A 518 -24.31 -2.72 12.74
N ASP A 519 -24.70 -1.58 13.29
CA ASP A 519 -24.99 -0.36 12.54
C ASP A 519 -23.83 0.66 12.59
N LEU A 520 -22.71 0.30 13.24
CA LEU A 520 -21.55 1.18 13.37
C LEU A 520 -20.73 1.13 12.08
N VAL A 521 -20.41 2.28 11.51
CA VAL A 521 -19.37 2.43 10.48
C VAL A 521 -18.11 2.93 11.17
N LEU A 522 -16.96 2.30 10.90
CA LEU A 522 -15.65 2.78 11.34
C LEU A 522 -14.72 2.83 10.13
N ILE A 523 -14.19 4.01 9.87
CA ILE A 523 -13.21 4.29 8.83
C ILE A 523 -11.89 4.64 9.51
N ALA A 524 -10.85 3.87 9.20
CA ALA A 524 -9.48 4.12 9.63
C ALA A 524 -8.67 4.62 8.42
N THR A 525 -8.27 5.89 8.42
CA THR A 525 -7.58 6.53 7.29
C THR A 525 -6.22 7.07 7.69
N SER A 526 -5.31 7.25 6.74
CA SER A 526 -3.98 7.86 6.97
C SER A 526 -3.12 7.15 8.03
N ILE A 527 -3.48 5.91 8.36
CA ILE A 527 -2.70 5.01 9.22
C ILE A 527 -1.80 4.19 8.30
N MET A 528 -0.53 4.00 8.64
CA MET A 528 0.42 3.27 7.80
C MET A 528 0.96 2.04 8.52
N ASP A 529 1.18 0.96 7.76
CA ASP A 529 2.14 -0.04 8.18
C ASP A 529 3.58 0.52 8.10
N PRO A 530 4.54 -0.14 8.74
CA PRO A 530 5.95 0.29 8.68
C PRO A 530 6.62 0.17 7.31
N ARG A 531 5.95 -0.42 6.32
CA ARG A 531 6.40 -0.46 4.92
C ARG A 531 5.90 0.78 4.15
N GLY A 532 5.11 1.65 4.79
CA GLY A 532 4.51 2.84 4.19
C GLY A 532 3.23 2.54 3.41
N ASN A 533 2.65 1.34 3.58
CA ASN A 533 1.35 1.05 3.00
C ASN A 533 0.26 1.63 3.91
N PHE A 534 -0.59 2.48 3.37
CA PHE A 534 -1.73 3.01 4.11
C PHE A 534 -2.74 1.91 4.41
N VAL A 535 -3.43 2.06 5.54
CA VAL A 535 -4.60 1.28 5.88
C VAL A 535 -5.56 1.41 4.72
N SER A 536 -5.84 0.26 4.11
CA SER A 536 -6.98 0.10 3.25
C SER A 536 -8.19 0.20 4.17
N ALA A 537 -8.66 1.42 4.35
CA ALA A 537 -10.09 1.61 4.32
C ALA A 537 -10.44 1.37 2.85
N TYR A 538 -10.87 0.13 2.53
CA TYR A 538 -11.30 -0.31 1.19
C TYR A 538 -11.74 0.90 0.38
N GLU A 539 -11.03 1.26 -0.70
CA GLU A 539 -11.16 2.56 -1.36
C GLU A 539 -12.62 3.03 -1.40
N LEU A 540 -12.92 3.96 -0.49
CA LEU A 540 -14.23 4.08 0.17
C LEU A 540 -15.27 4.57 -0.83
N ASP A 541 -16.18 3.66 -1.16
CA ASP A 541 -17.50 3.80 -1.78
C ASP A 541 -18.14 2.40 -1.64
N MET A 542 -18.51 2.05 -0.40
CA MET A 542 -18.82 0.69 0.08
C MET A 542 -20.07 0.13 -0.62
N ASP A 543 -21.03 0.97 -0.93
CA ASP A 543 -22.23 0.61 -1.68
C ASP A 543 -22.14 0.89 -3.19
N ARG A 544 -21.07 1.56 -3.64
CA ARG A 544 -20.74 1.84 -5.05
C ARG A 544 -21.70 2.78 -5.75
N ASP A 545 -22.22 3.76 -5.02
CA ASP A 545 -23.05 4.81 -5.58
C ASP A 545 -22.26 5.99 -6.15
N ARG A 546 -20.92 5.94 -6.01
CA ARG A 546 -19.91 6.92 -6.44
C ARG A 546 -19.73 8.10 -5.50
N ILE A 547 -20.31 8.06 -4.32
CA ILE A 547 -20.00 8.94 -3.21
C ILE A 547 -19.05 8.18 -2.27
N PRO A 548 -17.92 8.78 -1.85
CA PRO A 548 -17.02 8.08 -0.95
C PRO A 548 -17.56 7.97 0.48
N ASP A 549 -17.41 6.83 1.17
CA ASP A 549 -17.91 6.62 2.54
C ASP A 549 -17.49 7.72 3.52
N VAL A 550 -16.27 8.29 3.35
CA VAL A 550 -15.82 9.40 4.19
C VAL A 550 -16.71 10.62 4.00
N TRP A 551 -17.02 10.93 2.75
CA TRP A 551 -17.87 12.05 2.41
C TRP A 551 -19.30 11.78 2.89
N GLU A 552 -19.82 10.58 2.65
CA GLU A 552 -21.14 10.16 3.12
C GLU A 552 -21.26 10.32 4.65
N LEU A 553 -20.32 9.77 5.41
CA LEU A 553 -20.32 9.87 6.87
C LEU A 553 -20.21 11.31 7.39
N ILE A 554 -19.38 12.14 6.75
CA ILE A 554 -19.24 13.55 7.12
C ILE A 554 -20.55 14.29 6.91
N ASN A 555 -21.27 13.93 5.84
CA ASN A 555 -22.52 14.56 5.43
C ASN A 555 -23.77 13.79 5.90
N GLY A 556 -23.62 12.84 6.82
CA GLY A 556 -24.76 12.17 7.46
C GLY A 556 -25.53 11.19 6.59
N LEU A 557 -24.97 10.79 5.45
CA LEU A 557 -25.44 9.70 4.60
C LEU A 557 -24.96 8.34 5.13
N ASP A 558 -25.53 7.26 4.60
CA ASP A 558 -25.23 5.88 4.98
C ASP A 558 -24.38 5.20 3.88
N PRO A 559 -23.07 4.96 4.10
CA PRO A 559 -22.16 4.28 3.16
C PRO A 559 -22.51 2.85 2.73
N ARG A 560 -23.71 2.39 3.08
CA ARG A 560 -24.22 1.05 2.81
C ARG A 560 -25.53 1.10 2.02
N ASP A 561 -26.09 2.28 1.79
CA ASP A 561 -27.34 2.47 1.06
C ASP A 561 -27.09 3.23 -0.25
N PRO A 562 -26.86 2.53 -1.37
CA PRO A 562 -26.51 3.18 -2.63
C PRO A 562 -27.68 3.96 -3.25
N LEU A 563 -28.86 3.90 -2.62
CA LEU A 563 -30.02 4.67 -3.02
C LEU A 563 -29.98 6.08 -2.43
N ASP A 564 -29.27 6.31 -1.33
CA ASP A 564 -29.25 7.62 -0.70
C ASP A 564 -28.44 8.63 -1.55
N ALA A 565 -27.50 8.19 -2.39
CA ALA A 565 -26.94 9.02 -3.47
C ALA A 565 -27.99 9.68 -4.35
N LEU A 566 -29.14 9.03 -4.55
CA LEU A 566 -30.24 9.53 -5.38
C LEU A 566 -31.27 10.33 -4.59
N ASP A 567 -31.22 10.28 -3.26
CA ASP A 567 -32.07 11.07 -2.39
C ASP A 567 -31.63 12.54 -2.41
N ASP A 568 -32.58 13.40 -2.08
CA ASP A 568 -32.42 14.85 -2.00
C ASP A 568 -32.60 15.22 -0.53
N ALA A 569 -31.50 15.16 0.23
CA ALA A 569 -31.55 15.18 1.69
C ALA A 569 -32.05 16.52 2.27
N ASP A 570 -31.91 17.61 1.53
CA ASP A 570 -32.39 18.94 1.91
C ASP A 570 -33.59 19.48 1.11
N GLU A 571 -34.14 18.66 0.21
CA GLU A 571 -35.29 18.94 -0.64
C GLU A 571 -35.10 20.14 -1.60
N ASP A 572 -33.86 20.42 -2.03
CA ASP A 572 -33.52 21.53 -2.94
C ASP A 572 -33.61 21.17 -4.44
N GLY A 573 -33.84 19.90 -4.74
CA GLY A 573 -33.97 19.34 -6.08
C GLY A 573 -32.70 18.74 -6.67
N ARG A 574 -31.59 18.67 -5.90
CA ARG A 574 -30.37 17.94 -6.25
C ARG A 574 -30.30 16.63 -5.47
N SER A 575 -29.68 15.63 -6.09
CA SER A 575 -29.38 14.39 -5.38
C SER A 575 -28.09 14.54 -4.56
N ASN A 576 -27.94 13.78 -3.50
CA ASN A 576 -26.73 13.74 -2.68
C ASN A 576 -25.47 13.47 -3.54
N PHE A 577 -25.59 12.65 -4.58
CA PHE A 577 -24.51 12.41 -5.55
C PHE A 577 -24.15 13.65 -6.36
N ASP A 578 -25.15 14.39 -6.84
CA ASP A 578 -24.92 15.65 -7.54
C ASP A 578 -24.17 16.61 -6.61
N GLU A 579 -24.56 16.68 -5.34
CA GLU A 579 -23.91 17.56 -4.37
C GLU A 579 -22.48 17.15 -4.04
N TYR A 580 -22.19 15.85 -3.98
CA TYR A 580 -20.84 15.34 -3.93
C TYR A 580 -20.01 15.77 -5.16
N ASP A 581 -20.53 15.54 -6.38
CA ASP A 581 -19.83 15.89 -7.63
C ASP A 581 -19.60 17.42 -7.76
N PHE A 582 -20.51 18.21 -7.19
CA PHE A 582 -20.41 19.68 -7.14
C PHE A 582 -19.66 20.22 -5.91
N GLY A 583 -19.28 19.37 -4.96
CA GLY A 583 -18.60 19.75 -3.72
C GLY A 583 -19.44 20.66 -2.81
N THR A 584 -20.77 20.48 -2.82
CA THR A 584 -21.74 21.17 -1.95
C THR A 584 -22.11 20.30 -0.73
N ASP A 585 -22.88 20.85 0.21
CA ASP A 585 -23.27 20.17 1.45
C ASP A 585 -24.72 19.67 1.30
N PRO A 586 -24.97 18.34 1.36
CA PRO A 586 -26.29 17.77 1.06
C PRO A 586 -27.36 17.99 2.11
N ASN A 587 -27.00 18.63 3.22
CA ASN A 587 -27.96 18.96 4.28
C ASN A 587 -28.27 20.46 4.31
N ASN A 588 -27.91 21.21 3.28
CA ASN A 588 -27.93 22.65 3.30
C ASN A 588 -28.52 23.24 2.02
N GLY A 589 -29.86 23.25 1.96
CA GLY A 589 -30.69 23.59 0.79
C GLY A 589 -30.68 25.06 0.37
N TYR A 590 -29.51 25.70 0.41
CA TYR A 590 -29.29 27.00 -0.17
C TYR A 590 -29.04 26.86 -1.67
N ILE A 591 -30.12 26.97 -2.42
CA ILE A 591 -30.14 27.58 -3.75
C ILE A 591 -29.65 29.04 -3.66
N GLU A 592 -28.35 29.26 -3.44
CA GLU A 592 -27.78 30.56 -3.78
C GLU A 592 -27.69 30.65 -5.31
N GLU A 593 -28.39 31.65 -5.87
CA GLU A 593 -28.06 32.19 -7.19
C GLU A 593 -26.53 32.35 -7.25
N VAL A 594 -25.87 31.50 -8.04
CA VAL A 594 -24.42 31.55 -8.17
C VAL A 594 -24.10 32.84 -8.91
N ASN A 595 -23.66 33.85 -8.16
CA ASN A 595 -23.43 35.19 -8.68
C ASN A 595 -21.93 35.44 -8.82
N TYR A 596 -21.46 35.57 -10.05
CA TYR A 596 -20.08 35.99 -10.33
C TYR A 596 -20.03 37.47 -10.65
N TYR A 597 -19.14 38.21 -10.01
CA TYR A 597 -18.96 39.64 -10.19
C TYR A 597 -17.63 39.93 -10.87
N VAL A 598 -17.65 40.72 -11.93
CA VAL A 598 -16.44 41.15 -12.65
C VAL A 598 -16.39 42.68 -12.73
N SER A 599 -15.28 43.26 -12.31
CA SER A 599 -14.99 44.69 -12.40
C SER A 599 -13.56 44.93 -12.83
N TRP A 600 -13.39 45.49 -14.03
CA TRP A 600 -12.08 45.92 -14.53
C TRP A 600 -11.41 46.96 -13.61
N SER A 601 -12.21 47.89 -13.08
CA SER A 601 -11.69 49.03 -12.32
C SER A 601 -11.39 48.72 -10.86
N SER A 602 -12.05 47.72 -10.26
CA SER A 602 -11.97 47.44 -8.81
C SER A 602 -11.72 45.98 -8.42
N GLY A 603 -11.79 45.04 -9.38
CA GLY A 603 -11.57 43.62 -9.13
C GLY A 603 -10.11 43.20 -9.03
N ASP A 604 -9.91 41.97 -8.56
CA ASP A 604 -8.63 41.24 -8.49
C ASP A 604 -8.87 39.77 -8.88
N ASP A 605 -8.05 39.21 -9.76
CA ASP A 605 -8.21 37.83 -10.26
C ASP A 605 -7.84 36.78 -9.21
N GLY A 606 -7.21 37.18 -8.09
CA GLY A 606 -7.03 36.34 -6.90
C GLY A 606 -8.29 36.24 -6.01
N ASN A 607 -9.34 37.01 -6.29
CA ASN A 607 -10.60 36.93 -5.52
C ASN A 607 -11.44 35.70 -5.90
N LYS A 608 -12.46 35.42 -5.08
CA LYS A 608 -13.43 34.34 -5.34
C LYS A 608 -14.49 34.67 -6.40
N GLY A 609 -14.69 35.94 -6.74
CA GLY A 609 -15.71 36.35 -7.71
C GLY A 609 -17.14 36.35 -7.16
N THR A 610 -17.39 35.87 -5.94
CA THR A 610 -18.73 35.58 -5.41
C THR A 610 -19.44 36.75 -4.73
N SER A 611 -18.87 37.97 -4.75
CA SER A 611 -19.54 39.19 -4.29
C SER A 611 -18.99 40.45 -4.95
N GLN A 612 -19.73 41.55 -4.93
CA GLN A 612 -19.28 42.83 -5.51
C GLN A 612 -17.94 43.32 -4.96
N SER A 613 -17.63 43.06 -3.68
CA SER A 613 -16.36 43.43 -3.02
C SER A 613 -15.24 42.40 -3.25
N GLN A 614 -15.55 41.27 -3.88
CA GLN A 614 -14.62 40.19 -4.23
C GLN A 614 -14.69 39.90 -5.73
N ALA A 615 -14.96 40.93 -6.55
CA ALA A 615 -15.08 40.78 -7.99
C ALA A 615 -13.73 40.38 -8.63
N TRP A 616 -13.79 39.58 -9.70
CA TRP A 616 -12.66 39.34 -10.59
C TRP A 616 -12.37 40.58 -11.43
N LYS A 617 -11.15 40.71 -11.91
CA LYS A 617 -10.73 41.84 -12.75
C LYS A 617 -10.91 41.55 -14.23
N SER A 618 -10.48 40.37 -14.66
CA SER A 618 -10.52 39.90 -16.04
C SER A 618 -11.60 38.83 -16.23
N PHE A 619 -11.73 38.34 -17.46
CA PHE A 619 -12.64 37.23 -17.79
C PHE A 619 -11.96 35.86 -17.68
N ASP A 620 -10.70 35.80 -17.25
CA ASP A 620 -9.90 34.56 -17.31
C ASP A 620 -10.50 33.44 -16.47
N ASN A 621 -11.07 33.76 -15.30
CA ASN A 621 -11.76 32.80 -14.43
C ASN A 621 -13.09 32.28 -14.99
N LEU A 622 -13.59 32.82 -16.11
CA LEU A 622 -14.83 32.39 -16.76
C LEU A 622 -14.60 31.47 -17.98
N VAL A 623 -13.38 31.41 -18.53
CA VAL A 623 -13.11 30.76 -19.83
C VAL A 623 -13.38 29.25 -19.80
N ASP A 624 -13.06 28.57 -18.70
CA ASP A 624 -13.29 27.12 -18.53
C ASP A 624 -14.44 26.79 -17.56
N LEU A 625 -15.13 27.83 -17.05
CA LEU A 625 -16.21 27.66 -16.09
C LEU A 625 -17.51 27.30 -16.83
N SER A 626 -18.03 26.09 -16.57
CA SER A 626 -19.36 25.70 -17.06
C SER A 626 -20.42 26.28 -16.12
N LEU A 627 -21.17 27.28 -16.59
CA LEU A 627 -22.21 27.95 -15.82
C LEU A 627 -23.41 27.02 -15.62
N LEU A 628 -23.83 26.87 -14.36
CA LEU A 628 -24.94 26.01 -13.94
C LEU A 628 -26.28 26.75 -14.01
N PRO A 629 -27.43 26.05 -14.14
CA PRO A 629 -28.76 26.68 -14.06
C PRO A 629 -28.91 27.64 -12.89
N GLY A 630 -29.44 28.84 -13.15
CA GLY A 630 -29.59 29.91 -12.14
C GLY A 630 -28.38 30.81 -11.93
N THR A 631 -27.22 30.50 -12.52
CA THR A 631 -26.01 31.33 -12.41
C THR A 631 -26.23 32.70 -13.05
N THR A 632 -25.80 33.78 -12.37
CA THR A 632 -25.71 35.12 -12.98
C THR A 632 -24.28 35.66 -12.96
N VAL A 633 -23.77 36.02 -14.13
CA VAL A 633 -22.52 36.78 -14.28
C VAL A 633 -22.85 38.25 -14.36
N TYR A 634 -22.30 39.05 -13.46
CA TYR A 634 -22.52 40.48 -13.32
C TYR A 634 -21.28 41.28 -13.71
N LEU A 635 -21.44 42.19 -14.68
CA LEU A 635 -20.40 43.15 -15.08
C LEU A 635 -20.65 44.53 -14.46
N ASN A 636 -19.62 45.13 -13.87
CA ASN A 636 -19.76 46.40 -13.17
C ASN A 636 -20.09 47.56 -14.13
N ARG A 637 -21.13 48.33 -13.82
CA ARG A 637 -21.51 49.54 -14.56
C ARG A 637 -20.40 50.58 -14.50
N GLY A 638 -20.12 51.19 -15.66
CA GLY A 638 -19.04 52.14 -15.85
C GLY A 638 -17.70 51.53 -16.25
N ASP A 639 -17.55 50.20 -16.18
CA ASP A 639 -16.33 49.53 -16.62
C ASP A 639 -16.31 49.29 -18.14
N VAL A 640 -15.09 49.28 -18.69
CA VAL A 640 -14.83 49.09 -20.12
C VAL A 640 -13.73 48.04 -20.26
N TRP A 641 -14.06 46.93 -20.91
CA TRP A 641 -13.12 45.90 -21.32
C TRP A 641 -12.79 46.09 -22.80
N THR A 642 -11.55 46.47 -23.09
CA THR A 642 -11.11 46.80 -24.45
C THR A 642 -10.37 45.65 -25.11
N ASN A 643 -10.64 45.47 -26.41
CA ASN A 643 -10.00 44.47 -27.27
C ASN A 643 -10.00 43.06 -26.67
N THR A 644 -11.15 42.60 -26.20
CA THR A 644 -11.29 41.28 -25.56
C THR A 644 -12.58 40.58 -25.99
N MET A 645 -12.71 39.33 -25.57
CA MET A 645 -13.90 38.49 -25.75
C MET A 645 -14.26 37.87 -24.40
N LEU A 646 -15.52 37.98 -23.99
CA LEU A 646 -16.08 37.23 -22.88
C LEU A 646 -16.55 35.87 -23.42
N ALA A 647 -15.85 34.80 -23.04
CA ALA A 647 -16.26 33.43 -23.33
C ALA A 647 -17.04 32.87 -22.14
N LEU A 648 -18.25 32.35 -22.40
CA LEU A 648 -19.08 31.66 -21.43
C LEU A 648 -19.48 30.29 -21.99
N LYS A 649 -19.69 29.33 -21.11
CA LYS A 649 -20.10 27.97 -21.46
C LYS A 649 -21.25 27.50 -20.56
N GLY A 650 -22.21 26.78 -21.12
CA GLY A 650 -23.30 26.15 -20.38
C GLY A 650 -24.64 26.86 -20.56
N GLY A 651 -25.66 26.34 -19.88
CA GLY A 651 -27.04 26.77 -20.01
C GLY A 651 -27.86 26.40 -18.77
N GLY A 652 -28.99 27.07 -18.62
CA GLY A 652 -29.95 26.82 -17.55
C GLY A 652 -31.12 25.95 -17.98
N THR A 653 -32.17 25.99 -17.16
CA THR A 653 -33.49 25.41 -17.43
C THR A 653 -34.53 26.52 -17.58
N GLU A 654 -35.76 26.18 -17.99
CA GLU A 654 -36.86 27.16 -18.09
C GLU A 654 -37.11 27.89 -16.77
N ASP A 655 -37.01 27.17 -15.66
CA ASP A 655 -37.23 27.72 -14.32
C ASP A 655 -36.00 28.45 -13.78
N MET A 656 -34.79 28.05 -14.20
CA MET A 656 -33.51 28.57 -13.69
C MET A 656 -32.57 28.97 -14.85
N PRO A 657 -32.84 30.08 -15.55
CA PRO A 657 -32.01 30.51 -16.67
C PRO A 657 -30.66 31.04 -16.21
N VAL A 658 -29.61 30.81 -17.00
CA VAL A 658 -28.29 31.44 -16.77
C VAL A 658 -28.29 32.86 -17.31
N ARG A 659 -27.79 33.82 -16.55
CA ARG A 659 -27.84 35.25 -16.90
C ARG A 659 -26.46 35.87 -17.01
N LEU A 660 -26.30 36.76 -17.98
CA LEU A 660 -25.21 37.72 -18.05
C LEU A 660 -25.83 39.11 -17.99
N SER A 661 -25.56 39.85 -16.90
CA SER A 661 -26.19 41.14 -16.63
C SER A 661 -25.17 42.14 -16.07
N ALA A 662 -25.64 43.31 -15.64
CA ALA A 662 -24.82 44.37 -15.08
C ALA A 662 -25.20 44.70 -13.63
N TYR A 663 -24.20 45.03 -12.81
CA TYR A 663 -24.39 45.49 -11.43
C TYR A 663 -23.79 46.88 -11.21
N GLY A 664 -24.05 47.50 -10.06
CA GLY A 664 -23.55 48.84 -9.75
C GLY A 664 -24.39 49.96 -10.37
N ALA A 665 -23.84 51.17 -10.43
CA ALA A 665 -24.52 52.36 -10.93
C ALA A 665 -23.73 53.03 -12.05
N GLY A 666 -24.40 53.70 -12.99
CA GLY A 666 -23.77 54.42 -14.09
C GLY A 666 -24.02 53.80 -15.46
N ALA A 667 -23.13 54.11 -16.41
CA ALA A 667 -23.21 53.64 -17.79
C ALA A 667 -23.21 52.10 -17.88
N LEU A 668 -23.77 51.54 -18.96
CA LEU A 668 -23.69 50.10 -19.20
C LEU A 668 -22.22 49.66 -19.28
N PRO A 669 -21.85 48.49 -18.74
CA PRO A 669 -20.54 47.89 -18.99
C PRO A 669 -20.30 47.74 -20.49
N ILE A 670 -19.11 48.12 -20.94
CA ILE A 670 -18.73 48.11 -22.36
C ILE A 670 -17.73 46.99 -22.63
N ILE A 671 -18.00 46.14 -23.63
CA ILE A 671 -17.03 45.17 -24.17
C ILE A 671 -16.73 45.53 -25.62
N THR A 672 -15.47 45.81 -25.93
CA THR A 672 -15.01 46.02 -27.31
C THR A 672 -14.26 44.81 -27.84
N GLY A 673 -14.59 44.34 -29.05
CA GLY A 673 -13.96 43.17 -29.66
C GLY A 673 -12.48 43.36 -29.99
N THR A 674 -11.73 42.26 -30.13
CA THR A 674 -10.26 42.23 -30.35
C THR A 674 -9.81 42.82 -31.71
N ASP A 675 -10.60 42.59 -32.76
CA ASP A 675 -10.47 43.15 -34.11
C ASP A 675 -11.87 43.31 -34.71
N SER A 676 -12.21 44.50 -35.20
CA SER A 676 -13.50 44.73 -35.82
C SER A 676 -13.83 43.80 -37.00
N ASP A 677 -12.85 43.19 -37.69
CA ASP A 677 -13.08 42.26 -38.81
C ASP A 677 -13.27 40.79 -38.40
N SER A 678 -12.82 40.38 -37.20
CA SER A 678 -12.89 38.97 -36.75
C SER A 678 -13.41 38.78 -35.32
N GLY A 679 -13.60 39.86 -34.57
CA GLY A 679 -13.84 39.88 -33.14
C GLY A 679 -15.29 39.60 -32.75
N ILE A 680 -15.44 39.00 -31.56
CA ILE A 680 -16.70 38.70 -30.90
C ILE A 680 -16.65 39.36 -29.53
N CYS A 681 -17.69 40.09 -29.11
CA CYS A 681 -17.73 40.63 -27.75
C CYS A 681 -18.08 39.53 -26.73
N VAL A 682 -19.15 38.77 -26.97
CA VAL A 682 -19.57 37.62 -26.13
C VAL A 682 -19.66 36.36 -26.98
N LEU A 683 -18.85 35.34 -26.65
CA LEU A 683 -18.97 33.99 -27.18
C LEU A 683 -19.66 33.13 -26.12
N TRP A 684 -20.78 32.51 -26.47
CA TRP A 684 -21.49 31.62 -25.56
C TRP A 684 -21.64 30.23 -26.15
N GLN A 685 -21.02 29.25 -25.50
CA GLN A 685 -20.96 27.86 -25.94
C GLN A 685 -22.04 27.02 -25.25
N ASP A 686 -22.75 26.20 -26.04
CA ASP A 686 -23.84 25.31 -25.61
C ASP A 686 -24.99 26.01 -24.85
N PRO A 687 -25.57 27.11 -25.40
CA PRO A 687 -26.60 27.89 -24.71
C PRO A 687 -27.96 27.18 -24.70
N THR A 688 -28.48 26.94 -23.50
CA THR A 688 -29.88 26.52 -23.27
C THR A 688 -30.45 27.37 -22.14
N TYR A 689 -31.64 27.95 -22.29
CA TYR A 689 -32.27 28.87 -21.34
C TYR A 689 -31.29 29.90 -20.74
N VAL A 690 -30.79 30.81 -21.59
CA VAL A 690 -29.84 31.85 -21.19
C VAL A 690 -30.36 33.25 -21.51
N SER A 691 -30.02 34.25 -20.70
CA SER A 691 -30.35 35.64 -20.96
C SER A 691 -29.15 36.57 -20.83
N ILE A 692 -28.96 37.46 -21.81
CA ILE A 692 -28.00 38.55 -21.75
C ILE A 692 -28.77 39.86 -21.65
N ASP A 693 -28.44 40.70 -20.67
CA ASP A 693 -29.03 42.01 -20.53
C ASP A 693 -28.07 43.10 -20.04
N SER A 694 -28.48 44.36 -20.20
CA SER A 694 -27.80 45.51 -19.62
C SER A 694 -26.33 45.71 -20.04
N LEU A 695 -25.94 45.29 -21.26
CA LEU A 695 -24.59 45.46 -21.79
C LEU A 695 -24.51 46.44 -22.96
N HIS A 696 -23.34 47.05 -23.16
CA HIS A 696 -22.98 47.75 -24.39
C HIS A 696 -21.84 46.99 -25.09
N LEU A 697 -22.12 46.48 -26.30
CA LEU A 697 -21.19 45.70 -27.10
C LEU A 697 -20.78 46.51 -28.34
N SER A 698 -19.48 46.77 -28.51
CA SER A 698 -19.01 47.60 -29.62
C SER A 698 -17.76 47.11 -30.34
N ASP A 699 -17.52 47.68 -31.52
CA ASP A 699 -16.26 47.55 -32.28
C ASP A 699 -15.82 46.11 -32.58
N ALA A 700 -16.79 45.26 -32.96
CA ALA A 700 -16.59 43.84 -33.22
C ALA A 700 -17.24 43.39 -34.54
N ARG A 701 -16.88 42.21 -35.03
CA ARG A 701 -17.59 41.55 -36.13
C ARG A 701 -19.00 41.17 -35.70
N VAL A 702 -19.12 40.55 -34.52
CA VAL A 702 -20.39 40.08 -33.91
C VAL A 702 -20.47 40.53 -32.45
N GLY A 703 -21.63 41.02 -32.01
CA GLY A 703 -21.84 41.39 -30.60
C GLY A 703 -21.94 40.15 -29.70
N VAL A 704 -22.92 39.28 -29.95
CA VAL A 704 -23.08 37.99 -29.26
C VAL A 704 -23.06 36.85 -30.28
N TYR A 705 -22.20 35.86 -30.07
CA TYR A 705 -22.10 34.67 -30.91
C TYR A 705 -22.41 33.41 -30.08
N PHE A 706 -23.49 32.72 -30.44
CA PHE A 706 -23.90 31.46 -29.84
C PHE A 706 -23.36 30.29 -30.68
N SER A 707 -22.64 29.35 -30.06
CA SER A 707 -22.11 28.14 -30.73
C SER A 707 -22.44 26.88 -29.96
N THR A 708 -22.77 25.80 -30.65
CA THR A 708 -22.93 24.46 -30.05
C THR A 708 -21.71 23.60 -30.39
N VAL A 709 -21.03 23.03 -29.39
CA VAL A 709 -19.85 22.16 -29.57
C VAL A 709 -20.19 20.69 -29.28
N SER A 710 -21.30 20.45 -28.57
CA SER A 710 -21.77 19.12 -28.19
C SER A 710 -22.80 18.55 -29.18
N GLN A 711 -22.40 17.56 -29.99
CA GLN A 711 -23.34 16.62 -30.61
C GLN A 711 -23.71 15.52 -29.60
N VAL A 712 -24.42 15.86 -28.54
CA VAL A 712 -25.12 14.83 -27.75
C VAL A 712 -26.54 14.73 -28.29
N LEU A 713 -26.79 13.64 -29.02
CA LEU A 713 -28.15 13.24 -29.39
C LEU A 713 -28.88 12.81 -28.11
N ASN A 714 -30.09 13.34 -27.86
CA ASN A 714 -30.97 12.69 -26.90
C ASN A 714 -31.39 11.30 -27.43
N GLY A 715 -31.92 10.42 -26.58
CA GLY A 715 -32.35 9.06 -26.94
C GLY A 715 -33.42 8.95 -28.04
N GLU A 716 -33.85 10.07 -28.63
CA GLU A 716 -34.77 10.17 -29.76
C GLU A 716 -34.14 10.79 -31.04
N GLY A 717 -32.86 11.16 -31.01
CA GLY A 717 -32.12 11.61 -32.20
C GLY A 717 -32.41 13.05 -32.65
N ASN A 718 -32.90 13.93 -31.75
CA ASN A 718 -33.11 15.36 -32.07
C ASN A 718 -31.89 16.21 -31.65
N LEU A 719 -31.49 17.13 -32.53
CA LEU A 719 -30.51 18.20 -32.22
C LEU A 719 -31.05 19.07 -31.08
N PHE A 720 -30.23 19.38 -30.07
CA PHE A 720 -30.57 20.41 -29.08
C PHE A 720 -30.87 21.72 -29.82
N SER A 721 -32.12 22.16 -29.74
CA SER A 721 -32.52 23.49 -30.17
C SER A 721 -32.05 24.49 -29.12
N ASN A 722 -31.44 25.61 -29.54
CA ASN A 722 -31.20 26.82 -28.73
C ASN A 722 -32.53 27.34 -28.12
N GLN A 723 -33.06 26.65 -27.12
CA GLN A 723 -34.33 26.97 -26.45
C GLN A 723 -34.07 27.99 -25.35
N GLY A 724 -34.98 28.96 -25.20
CA GLY A 724 -34.94 29.92 -24.11
C GLY A 724 -33.78 30.94 -24.14
N VAL A 725 -33.20 31.23 -25.31
CA VAL A 725 -32.14 32.24 -25.45
C VAL A 725 -32.73 33.64 -25.62
N HIS A 726 -32.36 34.57 -24.73
CA HIS A 726 -32.85 35.96 -24.73
C HIS A 726 -31.69 36.97 -24.72
N VAL A 727 -31.79 38.00 -25.55
CA VAL A 727 -30.89 39.18 -25.49
C VAL A 727 -31.77 40.41 -25.34
N LEU A 728 -31.72 41.04 -24.18
CA LEU A 728 -32.66 42.07 -23.73
C LEU A 728 -31.88 43.33 -23.33
N ASP A 729 -32.40 44.52 -23.59
CA ASP A 729 -31.82 45.77 -23.05
C ASP A 729 -30.30 45.99 -23.28
N CYS A 730 -29.75 45.40 -24.36
CA CYS A 730 -28.38 45.60 -24.80
C CYS A 730 -28.26 46.70 -25.87
N VAL A 731 -27.14 47.41 -25.87
CA VAL A 731 -26.74 48.36 -26.91
C VAL A 731 -25.68 47.73 -27.80
N PHE A 732 -25.87 47.79 -29.11
CA PHE A 732 -24.89 47.34 -30.11
C PHE A 732 -24.44 48.55 -30.94
N GLU A 733 -23.14 48.87 -30.90
CA GLU A 733 -22.55 50.01 -31.61
C GLU A 733 -21.38 49.51 -32.49
N SER A 734 -21.24 50.00 -33.72
CA SER A 734 -20.11 49.62 -34.60
C SER A 734 -19.93 48.10 -34.82
N ILE A 735 -21.00 47.32 -34.84
CA ILE A 735 -20.99 45.88 -35.17
C ILE A 735 -21.07 45.68 -36.69
N LYS A 736 -20.13 44.93 -37.28
CA LYS A 736 -20.02 44.79 -38.74
C LYS A 736 -21.02 43.82 -39.37
N ASP A 737 -21.22 42.64 -38.77
CA ASP A 737 -22.07 41.60 -39.35
C ASP A 737 -23.48 41.66 -38.76
N THR A 738 -23.70 40.99 -37.63
CA THR A 738 -25.00 40.91 -36.96
C THR A 738 -24.82 41.14 -35.45
N PRO A 739 -25.71 41.92 -34.81
CA PRO A 739 -25.70 42.11 -33.35
C PRO A 739 -25.66 40.79 -32.58
N VAL A 740 -26.46 39.81 -33.00
CA VAL A 740 -26.51 38.46 -32.45
C VAL A 740 -26.44 37.45 -33.60
N SER A 741 -25.59 36.44 -33.48
CA SER A 741 -25.38 35.39 -34.49
C SER A 741 -25.40 33.99 -33.87
N TYR A 742 -25.74 32.99 -34.68
CA TYR A 742 -25.86 31.59 -34.31
C TYR A 742 -25.27 30.72 -35.43
N VAL A 743 -24.53 29.67 -35.08
CA VAL A 743 -24.16 28.59 -36.02
C VAL A 743 -24.55 27.25 -35.39
N ALA A 744 -25.39 26.51 -36.09
CA ALA A 744 -25.44 25.06 -35.94
C ALA A 744 -24.41 24.51 -36.93
N ASP A 745 -23.34 23.89 -36.43
CA ASP A 745 -22.40 23.14 -37.26
C ASP A 745 -22.96 21.75 -37.60
#